data_AF-A0A6J0MMG3-F1
#
_entry.id   AF-A0A6J0MMG3-F1
#
_cell.length_a   1.000
_cell.length_b   1.000
_cell.length_c   1.000
_cell.angle_alpha   90.00
_cell.angle_beta   90.00
_cell.angle_gamma   90.00
#
_symmetry.space_group_name_H-M   'P 1'
#
loop_
_entity.id
_entity.type
_entity.pdbx_description
1 polymer ?
#
loop_
_entity_poly.entity_id
_entity_poly.type
_entity_poly.pdbx_seq_one_letter_code
_entity_poly.pdbx_strand_id
1 'polypeptide(L)'
;MTVFSGKVVPMDYEAEASQRLLDAILGGDTKTASDHIADPLVDVNFVGAVSLKTRRSEVVVRDESASEIRVEYEEFKTDVTALFLAVSFGNVPLVKSLLNIGADVNQKLFRGFATTVAVREGHFEVLEILLKAGASQPACEEALMGASFHGRPRLAELLMGTDLIRPQVAVHALATACCRGFVDVVGTLLKCGVNANSTDRLLLQSSKPSLYTNVDCTALVAAIVNRQVSAVRLLLQAGVKTDIMVRLGAWSWDTNTGEEFRVGAGVAEPYPLTWCAVEFFETSGDILRLLLKVQSPNATHNGRTLLHHAVLCGSQAAVRVLLNCGADPETPIRTSRGVELRPIHIAARYGSVEIIQELVGFGCDINSKTDDEDTALLISTIHKHSECVKVLALAGADFGLVNKSGHSVVSVAESSKWCLGLERVVLELIRFGVVPHSSNASVFSPLLYVAQAGDAEALKTLVKAQGVFLDYQDEEGFSAAMLVAMNGHIEAFRVLVYAGADVKLLNKSGETVVSLSEKNGYLDMIEKVMLEFALEKDNRNMAGGFYALHCAARRGDVKAVELLSEKGYGLDVPDGDGYTPLMLAAIEGHGKMCEFLISHGANCNAKNGKGKTLLDLAVGDAEKVIRNELSRRFVIKGSTVMKHTKGGKGKTHGKGLKMLEASGVLSWGKSVKRNVVCKEVEIGMSQRFRRNRKGKGYAMEEEEEEGIFRVVTTANKEVHFVCEGGLVGAEMWVRGIRLVTREAICGTQC
;
A
#
# COMPACT_ATOMS: atom_id res chain seq x y z
N MET A 1 -80.54 24.29 -26.62
CA MET A 1 -81.56 25.35 -26.72
C MET A 1 -82.49 25.22 -25.53
N THR A 2 -82.45 26.18 -24.63
CA THR A 2 -83.30 26.24 -23.43
C THR A 2 -83.72 27.70 -23.26
N VAL A 3 -85.01 27.92 -23.06
CA VAL A 3 -85.61 29.27 -23.01
C VAL A 3 -85.76 29.68 -21.54
N PHE A 4 -85.06 30.74 -21.13
CA PHE A 4 -85.38 31.50 -19.92
C PHE A 4 -85.55 32.98 -20.26
N SER A 5 -86.68 33.57 -19.86
CA SER A 5 -86.98 35.03 -19.89
C SER A 5 -86.98 35.75 -21.26
N GLY A 6 -87.31 35.07 -22.35
CA GLY A 6 -87.73 35.76 -23.59
C GLY A 6 -86.61 36.46 -24.39
N LYS A 7 -85.33 36.16 -24.14
CA LYS A 7 -84.23 36.49 -25.05
C LYS A 7 -83.62 35.22 -25.64
N VAL A 8 -83.48 35.17 -26.96
CA VAL A 8 -82.79 34.10 -27.68
C VAL A 8 -81.30 34.34 -27.49
N VAL A 9 -80.65 33.47 -26.72
CA VAL A 9 -79.22 33.53 -26.44
C VAL A 9 -78.53 32.33 -27.11
N PRO A 10 -77.42 32.52 -27.88
CA PRO A 10 -76.66 31.41 -28.46
C PRO A 10 -76.17 30.44 -27.37
N MET A 11 -76.08 29.14 -27.67
CA MET A 11 -75.60 28.13 -26.69
C MET A 11 -74.17 28.40 -26.17
N ASP A 12 -73.39 29.24 -26.85
CA ASP A 12 -72.02 29.61 -26.43
C ASP A 12 -71.96 30.85 -25.51
N TYR A 13 -73.06 31.60 -25.34
CA TYR A 13 -73.02 32.86 -24.58
C TYR A 13 -72.93 32.66 -23.07
N GLU A 14 -73.60 31.64 -22.51
CA GLU A 14 -73.50 31.30 -21.07
C GLU A 14 -72.06 30.87 -20.72
N ALA A 15 -71.44 30.06 -21.58
CA ALA A 15 -70.04 29.65 -21.44
C ALA A 15 -69.07 30.83 -21.62
N GLU A 16 -69.29 31.70 -22.62
CA GLU A 16 -68.48 32.92 -22.79
C GLU A 16 -68.62 33.90 -21.61
N ALA A 17 -69.84 34.12 -21.10
CA ALA A 17 -70.07 35.01 -19.97
C ALA A 17 -69.40 34.48 -18.69
N SER A 18 -69.49 33.16 -18.46
CA SER A 18 -68.85 32.49 -17.34
C SER A 18 -67.32 32.45 -17.47
N GLN A 19 -66.78 32.32 -18.70
CA GLN A 19 -65.34 32.44 -18.94
C GLN A 19 -64.84 33.88 -18.72
N ARG A 20 -65.60 34.91 -19.12
CA ARG A 20 -65.26 36.32 -18.83
C ARG A 20 -65.20 36.59 -17.32
N LEU A 21 -66.06 35.96 -16.52
CA LEU A 21 -65.94 36.01 -15.06
C LEU A 21 -64.60 35.42 -14.59
N LEU A 22 -64.20 34.25 -15.10
CA LEU A 22 -62.90 33.64 -14.74
C LEU A 22 -61.73 34.55 -15.12
N ASP A 23 -61.77 35.14 -16.31
CA ASP A 23 -60.73 36.04 -16.80
C ASP A 23 -60.65 37.34 -15.97
N ALA A 24 -61.80 37.89 -15.55
CA ALA A 24 -61.87 39.05 -14.66
C ALA A 24 -61.28 38.76 -13.28
N ILE A 25 -61.58 37.59 -12.71
CA ILE A 25 -61.00 37.15 -11.42
C ILE A 25 -59.49 36.92 -11.56
N LEU A 26 -59.05 36.28 -12.65
CA LEU A 26 -57.63 36.04 -12.94
C LEU A 26 -56.85 37.34 -13.11
N GLY A 27 -57.45 38.35 -13.75
CA GLY A 27 -56.89 39.69 -13.91
C GLY A 27 -56.86 40.53 -12.63
N GLY A 28 -57.45 40.03 -11.52
CA GLY A 28 -57.51 40.73 -10.23
C GLY A 28 -58.54 41.86 -10.17
N ASP A 29 -59.42 41.99 -11.18
CA ASP A 29 -60.42 43.03 -11.22
C ASP A 29 -61.68 42.62 -10.45
N THR A 30 -61.63 42.88 -9.15
CA THR A 30 -62.70 42.54 -8.20
C THR A 30 -64.04 43.23 -8.51
N LYS A 31 -64.00 44.37 -9.21
CA LYS A 31 -65.20 45.16 -9.52
C LYS A 31 -65.93 44.57 -10.71
N THR A 32 -65.23 44.32 -11.81
CA THR A 32 -65.83 43.66 -12.98
C THR A 32 -66.22 42.22 -12.67
N ALA A 33 -65.46 41.50 -11.84
CA ALA A 33 -65.88 40.19 -11.36
C ALA A 33 -67.21 40.25 -10.58
N SER A 34 -67.40 41.26 -9.72
CA SER A 34 -68.66 41.45 -8.98
C SER A 34 -69.82 41.83 -9.90
N ASP A 35 -69.57 42.63 -10.94
CA ASP A 35 -70.58 42.99 -11.94
C ASP A 35 -70.99 41.77 -12.78
N HIS A 36 -70.06 40.89 -13.14
CA HIS A 36 -70.35 39.63 -13.83
C HIS A 36 -71.11 38.63 -12.96
N ILE A 37 -70.83 38.57 -11.65
CA ILE A 37 -71.55 37.73 -10.69
C ILE A 37 -73.02 38.14 -10.55
N ALA A 38 -73.36 39.41 -10.82
CA ALA A 38 -74.74 39.89 -10.79
C ALA A 38 -75.56 39.53 -12.04
N ASP A 39 -74.93 38.99 -13.09
CA ASP A 39 -75.61 38.56 -14.32
C ASP A 39 -76.28 37.18 -14.13
N PRO A 40 -77.62 37.06 -14.30
CA PRO A 40 -78.33 35.79 -14.13
C PRO A 40 -77.91 34.67 -15.10
N LEU A 41 -77.21 35.00 -16.20
CA LEU A 41 -76.76 34.05 -17.21
C LEU A 41 -75.39 33.45 -16.90
N VAL A 42 -74.72 33.89 -15.84
CA VAL A 42 -73.40 33.38 -15.43
C VAL A 42 -73.57 32.17 -14.53
N ASP A 43 -72.98 31.05 -14.94
CA ASP A 43 -72.86 29.86 -14.11
C ASP A 43 -71.59 29.96 -13.24
N VAL A 44 -71.77 30.19 -11.94
CA VAL A 44 -70.67 30.30 -10.96
C VAL A 44 -69.88 28.99 -10.78
N ASN A 45 -70.46 27.85 -11.19
CA ASN A 45 -69.84 26.52 -11.14
C ASN A 45 -69.27 26.08 -12.49
N PHE A 46 -69.29 26.98 -13.49
CA PHE A 46 -68.65 26.76 -14.78
C PHE A 46 -67.16 26.45 -14.60
N VAL A 47 -66.72 25.41 -15.30
CA VAL A 47 -65.32 24.96 -15.31
C VAL A 47 -64.69 25.45 -16.59
N GLY A 48 -63.78 26.42 -16.47
CA GLY A 48 -63.06 27.00 -17.61
C GLY A 48 -61.55 26.88 -17.48
N ALA A 49 -60.86 26.88 -18.62
CA ALA A 49 -59.41 26.71 -18.67
C ALA A 49 -58.70 28.06 -18.49
N VAL A 50 -57.78 28.15 -17.53
CA VAL A 50 -56.96 29.35 -17.28
C VAL A 50 -55.49 28.99 -17.08
N SER A 51 -54.60 29.95 -17.33
CA SER A 51 -53.18 29.84 -16.96
C SER A 51 -53.01 30.23 -15.50
N LEU A 52 -52.81 29.25 -14.61
CA LEU A 52 -52.70 29.50 -13.18
C LEU A 52 -51.27 29.27 -12.70
N LYS A 53 -50.73 30.26 -12.00
CA LYS A 53 -49.46 30.16 -11.29
C LYS A 53 -49.71 29.56 -9.90
N THR A 54 -49.32 28.30 -9.69
CA THR A 54 -49.58 27.60 -8.41
C THR A 54 -48.30 27.27 -7.66
N ARG A 55 -48.39 27.25 -6.33
CA ARG A 55 -47.29 26.85 -5.46
C ARG A 55 -47.07 25.33 -5.50
N ARG A 56 -45.86 24.90 -5.86
CA ARG A 56 -45.38 23.51 -5.84
C ARG A 56 -44.27 23.37 -4.80
N SER A 57 -44.34 22.32 -3.98
CA SER A 57 -43.34 22.01 -2.95
C SER A 57 -42.69 20.67 -3.23
N GLU A 58 -41.42 20.68 -3.59
CA GLU A 58 -40.63 19.48 -3.87
C GLU A 58 -39.67 19.18 -2.73
N VAL A 59 -39.47 17.90 -2.44
CA VAL A 59 -38.50 17.44 -1.45
C VAL A 59 -37.21 17.14 -2.18
N VAL A 60 -36.17 17.90 -1.88
CA VAL A 60 -34.81 17.65 -2.37
C VAL A 60 -34.09 16.82 -1.32
N VAL A 61 -33.91 15.54 -1.65
CA VAL A 61 -33.13 14.61 -0.82
C VAL A 61 -31.65 14.95 -1.00
N ARG A 62 -30.95 15.13 0.11
CA ARG A 62 -29.49 15.31 0.17
C ARG A 62 -28.87 14.07 0.81
N ASP A 63 -27.60 13.81 0.52
CA ASP A 63 -26.95 12.55 0.92
C ASP A 63 -26.82 12.39 2.44
N GLU A 64 -26.28 13.38 3.16
CA GLU A 64 -26.09 13.28 4.63
C GLU A 64 -26.83 14.37 5.43
N SER A 65 -27.45 15.34 4.76
CA SER A 65 -28.20 16.41 5.43
C SER A 65 -29.71 16.20 5.35
N ALA A 66 -30.45 16.90 6.21
CA ALA A 66 -31.91 16.94 6.18
C ALA A 66 -32.45 17.20 4.76
N SER A 67 -33.53 16.50 4.40
CA SER A 67 -34.26 16.77 3.16
C SER A 67 -34.79 18.20 3.18
N GLU A 68 -34.51 18.95 2.11
CA GLU A 68 -34.94 20.35 1.99
C GLU A 68 -36.22 20.46 1.17
N ILE A 69 -37.01 21.49 1.45
CA ILE A 69 -38.23 21.77 0.69
C ILE A 69 -37.97 22.96 -0.22
N ARG A 70 -37.99 22.70 -1.53
CA ARG A 70 -37.99 23.75 -2.53
C ARG A 70 -39.42 24.12 -2.88
N VAL A 71 -39.71 25.40 -2.79
CA VAL A 71 -41.01 25.97 -3.16
C VAL A 71 -40.82 26.69 -4.47
N GLU A 72 -41.44 26.18 -5.51
CA GLU A 72 -41.43 26.77 -6.85
C GLU A 72 -42.86 27.14 -7.24
N TYR A 73 -43.00 28.11 -8.14
CA TYR A 73 -44.28 28.45 -8.72
C TYR A 73 -44.31 27.97 -10.16
N GLU A 74 -45.24 27.07 -10.46
CA GLU A 74 -45.42 26.50 -11.78
C GLU A 74 -46.65 27.14 -12.43
N GLU A 75 -46.47 27.69 -13.62
CA GLU A 75 -47.55 28.21 -14.45
C GLU A 75 -47.95 27.14 -15.47
N PHE A 76 -49.21 26.74 -15.45
CA PHE A 76 -49.75 25.78 -16.41
C PHE A 76 -51.24 26.01 -16.62
N LYS A 77 -51.75 25.54 -17.76
CA LYS A 77 -53.16 25.61 -18.10
C LYS A 77 -53.93 24.54 -17.34
N THR A 78 -54.96 24.95 -16.61
CA THR A 78 -55.81 24.05 -15.83
C THR A 78 -57.25 24.54 -15.83
N ASP A 79 -58.14 23.57 -15.71
CA ASP A 79 -59.57 23.80 -15.54
C ASP A 79 -59.86 24.22 -14.09
N VAL A 80 -60.54 25.36 -13.92
CA VAL A 80 -60.88 25.94 -12.62
C VAL A 80 -62.29 26.54 -12.62
N THR A 81 -62.83 26.76 -11.42
CA THR A 81 -64.07 27.50 -11.20
C THR A 81 -63.80 28.90 -10.66
N ALA A 82 -64.82 29.77 -10.71
CA ALA A 82 -64.72 31.13 -10.17
C ALA A 82 -64.38 31.13 -8.67
N LEU A 83 -64.97 30.20 -7.92
CA LEU A 83 -64.68 30.01 -6.50
C LEU A 83 -63.22 29.58 -6.28
N PHE A 84 -62.71 28.62 -7.05
CA PHE A 84 -61.33 28.14 -6.95
C PHE A 84 -60.32 29.28 -7.17
N LEU A 85 -60.57 30.14 -8.17
CA LEU A 85 -59.74 31.32 -8.45
C LEU A 85 -59.83 32.37 -7.35
N ALA A 86 -61.04 32.73 -6.93
CA ALA A 86 -61.25 33.70 -5.85
C ALA A 86 -60.55 33.27 -4.55
N VAL A 87 -60.57 31.98 -4.25
CA VAL A 87 -59.86 31.37 -3.12
C VAL A 87 -58.35 31.42 -3.31
N SER A 88 -57.82 31.15 -4.51
CA SER A 88 -56.37 31.21 -4.77
C SER A 88 -55.77 32.60 -4.48
N PHE A 89 -56.51 33.65 -4.81
CA PHE A 89 -56.12 35.04 -4.53
C PHE A 89 -56.44 35.51 -3.10
N GLY A 90 -57.15 34.71 -2.31
CA GLY A 90 -57.53 35.06 -0.94
C GLY A 90 -58.60 36.18 -0.86
N ASN A 91 -59.40 36.36 -1.91
CA ASN A 91 -60.38 37.45 -1.97
C ASN A 91 -61.64 37.10 -1.16
N VAL A 92 -61.60 37.40 0.14
CA VAL A 92 -62.69 37.10 1.09
C VAL A 92 -64.07 37.66 0.65
N PRO A 93 -64.20 38.94 0.22
CA PRO A 93 -65.48 39.46 -0.28
C PRO A 93 -66.04 38.65 -1.45
N LEU A 94 -65.21 38.35 -2.45
CA LEU A 94 -65.62 37.64 -3.65
C LEU A 94 -66.02 36.19 -3.34
N VAL A 95 -65.27 35.52 -2.46
CA VAL A 95 -65.62 34.17 -1.98
C VAL A 95 -67.00 34.17 -1.33
N LYS A 96 -67.30 35.13 -0.45
CA LYS A 96 -68.63 35.22 0.18
C LYS A 96 -69.74 35.46 -0.84
N SER A 97 -69.50 36.35 -1.82
CA SER A 97 -70.48 36.62 -2.89
C SER A 97 -70.76 35.38 -3.73
N LEU A 98 -69.73 34.64 -4.14
CA LEU A 98 -69.89 33.41 -4.93
C LEU A 98 -70.62 32.31 -4.14
N LEU A 99 -70.32 32.13 -2.87
CA LEU A 99 -71.01 31.15 -2.01
C LEU A 99 -72.49 31.50 -1.81
N ASN A 100 -72.83 32.78 -1.66
CA ASN A 100 -74.23 33.24 -1.54
C ASN A 100 -75.07 32.92 -2.79
N ILE A 101 -74.45 32.85 -3.96
CA ILE A 101 -75.12 32.52 -5.23
C ILE A 101 -75.21 30.99 -5.45
N GLY A 102 -74.54 30.20 -4.62
CA GLY A 102 -74.57 28.74 -4.70
C GLY A 102 -73.36 28.13 -5.40
N ALA A 103 -72.19 28.78 -5.33
CA ALA A 103 -70.95 28.15 -5.76
C ALA A 103 -70.64 26.88 -4.93
N ASP A 104 -70.31 25.79 -5.61
CA ASP A 104 -70.05 24.48 -5.01
C ASP A 104 -68.64 24.43 -4.39
N VAL A 105 -68.58 24.37 -3.07
CA VAL A 105 -67.33 24.21 -2.30
C VAL A 105 -66.66 22.86 -2.57
N ASN A 106 -67.44 21.85 -2.95
CA ASN A 106 -67.04 20.45 -3.06
C ASN A 106 -66.75 19.99 -4.48
N GLN A 107 -66.71 20.91 -5.44
CA GLN A 107 -66.32 20.59 -6.81
C GLN A 107 -64.82 20.26 -6.87
N LYS A 108 -64.50 18.99 -7.16
CA LYS A 108 -63.12 18.52 -7.25
C LYS A 108 -62.52 18.85 -8.62
N LEU A 109 -61.42 19.61 -8.62
CA LEU A 109 -60.65 19.98 -9.81
C LEU A 109 -59.30 19.25 -9.81
N PHE A 110 -58.51 19.40 -10.88
CA PHE A 110 -57.23 18.69 -11.06
C PHE A 110 -56.25 18.91 -9.88
N ARG A 111 -56.22 20.12 -9.30
CA ARG A 111 -55.35 20.48 -8.17
C ARG A 111 -56.05 20.38 -6.80
N GLY A 112 -57.22 19.74 -6.74
CA GLY A 112 -58.01 19.49 -5.54
C GLY A 112 -59.27 20.34 -5.43
N PHE A 113 -59.74 20.55 -4.20
CA PHE A 113 -60.94 21.33 -3.86
C PHE A 113 -60.59 22.80 -3.58
N ALA A 114 -61.61 23.67 -3.46
CA ALA A 114 -61.41 25.04 -2.99
C ALA A 114 -60.68 25.10 -1.63
N THR A 115 -60.98 24.17 -0.72
CA THR A 115 -60.31 24.04 0.59
C THR A 115 -58.82 23.73 0.47
N THR A 116 -58.40 22.91 -0.50
CA THR A 116 -56.99 22.53 -0.68
C THR A 116 -56.15 23.71 -1.16
N VAL A 117 -56.73 24.57 -2.01
CA VAL A 117 -56.12 25.81 -2.47
C VAL A 117 -55.98 26.81 -1.34
N ALA A 118 -57.04 27.01 -0.54
CA ALA A 118 -56.99 27.90 0.61
C ALA A 118 -55.83 27.52 1.54
N VAL A 119 -55.62 26.22 1.78
CA VAL A 119 -54.49 25.73 2.57
C VAL A 119 -53.14 25.95 1.89
N ARG A 120 -53.02 25.62 0.59
CA ARG A 120 -51.77 25.77 -0.17
C ARG A 120 -51.25 27.19 -0.13
N GLU A 121 -52.12 28.15 -0.42
CA GLU A 121 -51.80 29.58 -0.44
C GLU A 121 -51.76 30.19 0.97
N GLY A 122 -52.40 29.55 1.96
CA GLY A 122 -52.30 29.93 3.37
C GLY A 122 -53.40 30.88 3.86
N HIS A 123 -54.55 30.89 3.19
CA HIS A 123 -55.67 31.79 3.48
C HIS A 123 -56.57 31.23 4.58
N PHE A 124 -56.27 31.58 5.83
CA PHE A 124 -56.98 31.08 7.02
C PHE A 124 -58.46 31.47 7.06
N GLU A 125 -58.76 32.76 6.89
CA GLU A 125 -60.14 33.27 6.93
C GLU A 125 -61.00 32.65 5.82
N VAL A 126 -60.42 32.46 4.63
CA VAL A 126 -61.08 31.82 3.49
C VAL A 126 -61.39 30.36 3.80
N LEU A 127 -60.44 29.62 4.37
CA LEU A 127 -60.69 28.22 4.76
C LEU A 127 -61.82 28.11 5.79
N GLU A 128 -61.85 28.98 6.80
CA GLU A 128 -62.91 28.98 7.81
C GLU A 128 -64.29 29.23 7.18
N ILE A 129 -64.39 30.15 6.21
CA ILE A 129 -65.62 30.40 5.45
C ILE A 129 -66.05 29.16 4.67
N LEU A 130 -65.12 28.50 3.97
CA LEU A 130 -65.40 27.30 3.19
C LEU A 130 -65.88 26.13 4.07
N LEU A 131 -65.28 25.96 5.25
CA LEU A 131 -65.73 24.95 6.22
C LEU A 131 -67.16 25.22 6.70
N LYS A 132 -67.48 26.47 7.04
CA LYS A 132 -68.84 26.89 7.42
C LYS A 132 -69.86 26.74 6.28
N ALA A 133 -69.40 26.84 5.03
CA ALA A 133 -70.20 26.67 3.82
C ALA A 133 -70.46 25.20 3.44
N GLY A 134 -70.07 24.23 4.28
CA GLY A 134 -70.39 22.81 4.07
C GLY A 134 -69.32 22.04 3.28
N ALA A 135 -68.04 22.32 3.54
CA ALA A 135 -66.95 21.51 3.01
C ALA A 135 -67.12 20.02 3.41
N SER A 136 -67.02 19.15 2.42
CA SER A 136 -67.17 17.71 2.58
C SER A 136 -65.96 17.08 3.27
N GLN A 137 -66.14 15.87 3.78
CA GLN A 137 -65.06 15.09 4.37
C GLN A 137 -63.85 14.91 3.42
N PRO A 138 -64.00 14.49 2.14
CA PRO A 138 -62.86 14.37 1.23
C PRO A 138 -62.13 15.70 1.00
N ALA A 139 -62.87 16.83 0.97
CA ALA A 139 -62.29 18.15 0.81
C ALA A 139 -61.46 18.58 2.03
N CYS A 140 -61.88 18.22 3.24
CA CYS A 140 -61.14 18.49 4.47
C CYS A 140 -59.91 17.58 4.60
N GLU A 141 -60.04 16.30 4.26
CA GLU A 141 -58.94 15.32 4.30
C GLU A 141 -57.81 15.69 3.32
N GLU A 142 -58.13 16.06 2.09
CA GLU A 142 -57.13 16.51 1.10
C GLU A 142 -56.51 17.86 1.50
N ALA A 143 -57.29 18.74 2.13
CA ALA A 143 -56.79 20.01 2.66
C ALA A 143 -55.81 19.80 3.82
N LEU A 144 -56.05 18.82 4.71
CA LEU A 144 -55.15 18.48 5.80
C LEU A 144 -53.81 17.96 5.29
N MET A 145 -53.85 17.13 4.24
CA MET A 145 -52.64 16.71 3.53
C MET A 145 -51.90 17.92 2.97
N GLY A 146 -52.60 18.84 2.30
CA GLY A 146 -52.05 20.10 1.83
C GLY A 146 -51.35 20.91 2.94
N ALA A 147 -51.90 20.94 4.15
CA ALA A 147 -51.30 21.65 5.28
C ALA A 147 -49.95 21.03 5.67
N SER A 148 -49.83 19.71 5.57
CA SER A 148 -48.61 18.95 5.81
C SER A 148 -47.61 19.02 4.65
N PHE A 149 -48.06 19.26 3.41
CA PHE A 149 -47.19 19.50 2.25
C PHE A 149 -46.58 20.91 2.24
N HIS A 150 -47.30 21.89 2.79
CA HIS A 150 -46.94 23.31 2.68
C HIS A 150 -46.55 23.98 4.02
N GLY A 151 -46.52 23.21 5.12
CA GLY A 151 -46.07 23.69 6.42
C GLY A 151 -47.03 24.68 7.06
N ARG A 152 -48.33 24.36 7.13
CA ARG A 152 -49.39 25.27 7.60
C ARG A 152 -50.01 24.81 8.93
N PRO A 153 -49.37 25.08 10.09
CA PRO A 153 -49.82 24.54 11.38
C PRO A 153 -51.22 25.02 11.78
N ARG A 154 -51.50 26.33 11.69
CA ARG A 154 -52.82 26.89 12.06
C ARG A 154 -53.98 26.33 11.23
N LEU A 155 -53.73 26.05 9.95
CA LEU A 155 -54.74 25.47 9.05
C LEU A 155 -54.96 23.99 9.36
N ALA A 156 -53.89 23.26 9.70
CA ALA A 156 -54.00 21.89 10.19
C ALA A 156 -54.79 21.81 11.50
N GLU A 157 -54.57 22.74 12.43
CA GLU A 157 -55.34 22.85 13.68
C GLU A 157 -56.83 23.06 13.41
N LEU A 158 -57.17 24.02 12.53
CA LEU A 158 -58.55 24.31 12.15
C LEU A 158 -59.24 23.08 11.53
N LEU A 159 -58.55 22.34 10.66
CA LEU A 159 -59.07 21.13 10.02
C LEU A 159 -59.22 19.97 10.98
N MET A 160 -58.27 19.76 11.89
CA MET A 160 -58.36 18.73 12.93
C MET A 160 -59.47 19.01 13.95
N GLY A 161 -59.90 20.26 14.09
CA GLY A 161 -61.09 20.63 14.87
C GLY A 161 -62.42 20.27 14.20
N THR A 162 -62.39 19.84 12.93
CA THR A 162 -63.58 19.30 12.25
C THR A 162 -63.69 17.80 12.53
N ASP A 163 -64.88 17.32 12.91
CA ASP A 163 -65.15 15.88 13.10
C ASP A 163 -65.12 15.08 11.76
N LEU A 164 -64.63 15.69 10.68
CA LEU A 164 -64.61 15.17 9.33
C LEU A 164 -63.31 14.41 9.00
N ILE A 165 -62.25 14.55 9.80
CA ILE A 165 -60.94 13.92 9.53
C ILE A 165 -60.89 12.51 10.10
N ARG A 166 -60.68 11.52 9.23
CA ARG A 166 -60.43 10.14 9.70
C ARG A 166 -59.06 9.99 10.35
N PRO A 167 -58.94 9.16 11.41
CA PRO A 167 -57.67 8.92 12.08
C PRO A 167 -56.53 8.52 11.13
N GLN A 168 -56.79 7.65 10.14
CA GLN A 168 -55.73 7.25 9.20
C GLN A 168 -55.17 8.40 8.37
N VAL A 169 -56.02 9.38 7.99
CA VAL A 169 -55.57 10.55 7.21
C VAL A 169 -54.75 11.48 8.10
N ALA A 170 -55.14 11.63 9.37
CA ALA A 170 -54.36 12.41 10.32
C ALA A 170 -52.97 11.78 10.58
N VAL A 171 -52.87 10.45 10.63
CA VAL A 171 -51.58 9.74 10.70
C VAL A 171 -50.77 9.96 9.42
N HIS A 172 -51.38 9.86 8.24
CA HIS A 172 -50.71 10.14 6.96
C HIS A 172 -50.17 11.56 6.89
N ALA A 173 -50.97 12.53 7.35
CA ALA A 173 -50.60 13.94 7.44
C ALA A 173 -49.41 14.14 8.39
N LEU A 174 -49.45 13.51 9.57
CA LEU A 174 -48.35 13.56 10.55
C LEU A 174 -47.06 12.99 9.98
N ALA A 175 -47.10 11.80 9.38
CA ALA A 175 -45.93 11.16 8.80
C ALA A 175 -45.37 11.97 7.61
N THR A 176 -46.26 12.57 6.80
CA THR A 176 -45.89 13.47 5.69
C THR A 176 -45.21 14.75 6.18
N ALA A 177 -45.72 15.37 7.25
CA ALA A 177 -45.10 16.53 7.88
C ALA A 177 -43.73 16.19 8.47
N CYS A 178 -43.57 14.97 9.01
CA CYS A 178 -42.31 14.44 9.52
C CYS A 178 -41.26 14.23 8.42
N CYS A 179 -41.62 13.66 7.27
CA CYS A 179 -40.71 13.55 6.11
C CYS A 179 -40.16 14.92 5.68
N ARG A 180 -41.00 15.94 5.80
CA ARG A 180 -40.77 17.31 5.35
C ARG A 180 -40.10 18.21 6.39
N GLY A 181 -39.98 17.76 7.64
CA GLY A 181 -39.39 18.57 8.69
C GLY A 181 -40.25 19.76 9.13
N PHE A 182 -41.56 19.76 8.87
CA PHE A 182 -42.46 20.83 9.34
C PHE A 182 -42.82 20.64 10.82
N VAL A 183 -41.85 20.93 11.69
CA VAL A 183 -41.93 20.70 13.14
C VAL A 183 -43.18 21.31 13.78
N ASP A 184 -43.59 22.51 13.35
CA ASP A 184 -44.78 23.17 13.88
C ASP A 184 -46.08 22.41 13.55
N VAL A 185 -46.16 21.85 12.33
CA VAL A 185 -47.30 21.03 11.91
C VAL A 185 -47.30 19.73 12.70
N VAL A 186 -46.14 19.08 12.85
CA VAL A 186 -45.98 17.87 13.67
C VAL A 186 -46.46 18.14 15.10
N GLY A 187 -45.97 19.21 15.74
CA GLY A 187 -46.38 19.59 17.09
C GLY A 187 -47.88 19.89 17.21
N THR A 188 -48.48 20.51 16.19
CA THR A 188 -49.93 20.77 16.15
C THR A 188 -50.73 19.47 16.07
N LEU A 189 -50.37 18.57 15.15
CA LEU A 189 -51.07 17.29 14.97
C LEU A 189 -50.95 16.41 16.22
N LEU A 190 -49.80 16.39 16.90
CA LEU A 190 -49.67 15.67 18.17
C LEU A 190 -50.56 16.26 19.26
N LYS A 191 -50.66 17.59 19.36
CA LYS A 191 -51.58 18.27 20.30
C LYS A 191 -53.04 17.94 20.02
N CYS A 192 -53.40 17.76 18.74
CA CYS A 192 -54.74 17.31 18.33
C CYS A 192 -54.99 15.81 18.58
N GLY A 193 -54.08 15.08 19.24
CA GLY A 193 -54.29 13.69 19.64
C GLY A 193 -53.99 12.65 18.55
N VAL A 194 -53.27 13.02 17.48
CA VAL A 194 -52.89 12.05 16.44
C VAL A 194 -51.93 11.01 17.00
N ASN A 195 -52.25 9.72 16.81
CA ASN A 195 -51.40 8.62 17.28
C ASN A 195 -50.15 8.47 16.41
N ALA A 196 -49.02 8.94 16.90
CA ALA A 196 -47.72 8.84 16.22
C ALA A 196 -47.12 7.43 16.16
N ASN A 197 -47.64 6.47 16.93
CA ASN A 197 -47.21 5.07 16.89
C ASN A 197 -47.95 4.26 15.81
N SER A 198 -48.99 4.82 15.19
CA SER A 198 -49.67 4.18 14.07
C SER A 198 -48.75 4.12 12.85
N THR A 199 -48.79 3.00 12.15
CA THR A 199 -48.10 2.83 10.87
C THR A 199 -48.96 3.32 9.74
N ASP A 200 -48.33 3.91 8.74
CA ASP A 200 -48.98 4.28 7.51
C ASP A 200 -48.05 4.12 6.31
N ARG A 201 -48.63 3.97 5.13
CA ARG A 201 -47.91 3.59 3.92
C ARG A 201 -47.39 4.82 3.19
N LEU A 202 -46.07 5.01 3.21
CA LEU A 202 -45.40 6.15 2.58
C LEU A 202 -44.41 5.71 1.51
N LEU A 203 -44.27 6.54 0.47
CA LEU A 203 -43.22 6.40 -0.53
C LEU A 203 -41.91 6.96 0.03
N LEU A 204 -41.00 6.08 0.44
CA LEU A 204 -39.68 6.43 0.97
C LEU A 204 -38.57 5.96 0.03
N GLN A 205 -37.46 6.69 0.02
CA GLN A 205 -36.28 6.36 -0.77
C GLN A 205 -35.28 5.56 0.08
N SER A 206 -34.83 4.39 -0.40
CA SER A 206 -33.73 3.66 0.23
C SER A 206 -32.39 4.37 0.01
N SER A 207 -31.42 4.16 0.90
CA SER A 207 -30.11 4.82 0.81
C SER A 207 -29.31 4.30 -0.40
N LYS A 208 -29.19 2.96 -0.52
CA LYS A 208 -28.40 2.30 -1.56
C LYS A 208 -29.04 0.94 -1.93
N PRO A 209 -29.37 0.66 -3.21
CA PRO A 209 -29.51 1.64 -4.29
C PRO A 209 -30.66 2.60 -3.96
N SER A 210 -30.65 3.79 -4.54
CA SER A 210 -31.63 4.83 -4.24
C SER A 210 -32.98 4.56 -4.92
N LEU A 211 -33.74 3.61 -4.39
CA LEU A 211 -35.04 3.16 -4.92
C LEU A 211 -36.18 3.67 -4.06
N TYR A 212 -37.24 4.15 -4.71
CA TYR A 212 -38.47 4.52 -4.03
C TYR A 212 -39.36 3.31 -3.83
N THR A 213 -39.85 3.12 -2.61
CA THR A 213 -40.76 2.02 -2.26
C THR A 213 -41.84 2.46 -1.29
N ASN A 214 -43.01 1.86 -1.44
CA ASN A 214 -44.12 2.07 -0.52
C ASN A 214 -43.93 1.18 0.71
N VAL A 215 -43.55 1.79 1.83
CA VAL A 215 -43.24 1.10 3.08
C VAL A 215 -44.20 1.53 4.18
N ASP A 216 -44.70 0.56 4.93
CA ASP A 216 -45.47 0.81 6.15
C ASP A 216 -44.49 1.29 7.22
N CYS A 217 -44.63 2.54 7.64
CA CYS A 217 -43.72 3.15 8.59
C CYS A 217 -44.45 4.07 9.56
N THR A 218 -43.84 4.32 10.73
CA THR A 218 -44.36 5.31 11.67
C THR A 218 -43.80 6.69 11.35
N ALA A 219 -44.42 7.73 11.93
CA ALA A 219 -43.94 9.11 11.79
C ALA A 219 -42.46 9.28 12.19
N LEU A 220 -41.98 8.48 13.16
CA LEU A 220 -40.60 8.49 13.61
C LEU A 220 -39.63 7.92 12.56
N VAL A 221 -39.99 6.81 11.91
CA VAL A 221 -39.19 6.22 10.82
C VAL A 221 -39.11 7.19 9.64
N ALA A 222 -40.25 7.78 9.26
CA ALA A 222 -40.34 8.79 8.21
C ALA A 222 -39.43 10.01 8.47
N ALA A 223 -39.37 10.48 9.71
CA ALA A 223 -38.49 11.58 10.12
C ALA A 223 -37.00 11.20 10.04
N ILE A 224 -36.62 9.97 10.42
CA ILE A 224 -35.23 9.50 10.40
C ILE A 224 -34.72 9.32 8.97
N VAL A 225 -35.50 8.67 8.10
CA VAL A 225 -35.13 8.45 6.69
C VAL A 225 -34.88 9.77 5.95
N ASN A 226 -35.61 10.84 6.33
CA ASN A 226 -35.43 12.19 5.78
C ASN A 226 -34.50 13.08 6.61
N ARG A 227 -33.81 12.52 7.62
CA ARG A 227 -32.81 13.17 8.47
C ARG A 227 -33.32 14.43 9.18
N GLN A 228 -34.59 14.43 9.59
CA GLN A 228 -35.27 15.57 10.22
C GLN A 228 -35.07 15.58 11.74
N VAL A 229 -33.91 16.06 12.19
CA VAL A 229 -33.48 16.04 13.61
C VAL A 229 -34.53 16.63 14.56
N SER A 230 -35.08 17.80 14.23
CA SER A 230 -36.06 18.50 15.07
C SER A 230 -37.39 17.75 15.20
N ALA A 231 -37.84 17.11 14.12
CA ALA A 231 -39.05 16.29 14.14
C ALA A 231 -38.84 15.02 14.98
N VAL A 232 -37.69 14.35 14.82
CA VAL A 232 -37.31 13.19 15.65
C VAL A 232 -37.28 13.56 17.12
N ARG A 233 -36.65 14.68 17.48
CA ARG A 233 -36.56 15.17 18.86
C ARG A 233 -37.95 15.38 19.47
N LEU A 234 -38.85 16.03 18.72
CA LEU A 234 -40.20 16.32 19.17
C LEU A 234 -41.04 15.04 19.35
N LEU A 235 -40.92 14.07 18.43
CA LEU A 235 -41.59 12.77 18.54
C LEU A 235 -41.09 11.96 19.76
N LEU A 236 -39.78 11.95 20.02
CA LEU A 236 -39.22 11.27 21.19
C LEU A 236 -39.68 11.94 22.51
N GLN A 237 -39.74 13.28 22.55
CA GLN A 237 -40.30 14.02 23.68
C GLN A 237 -41.79 13.72 23.92
N ALA A 238 -42.53 13.42 22.86
CA ALA A 238 -43.93 13.01 22.94
C ALA A 238 -44.13 11.54 23.37
N GLY A 239 -43.05 10.80 23.67
CA GLY A 239 -43.13 9.42 24.14
C GLY A 239 -43.45 8.40 23.05
N VAL A 240 -43.10 8.68 21.80
CA VAL A 240 -43.21 7.70 20.69
C VAL A 240 -42.32 6.51 20.97
N LYS A 241 -42.84 5.31 20.69
CA LYS A 241 -42.15 4.04 20.88
C LYS A 241 -40.89 3.96 20.02
N THR A 242 -39.80 3.45 20.59
CA THR A 242 -38.50 3.28 19.91
C THR A 242 -38.18 1.83 19.57
N ASP A 243 -38.98 0.87 20.04
CA ASP A 243 -38.89 -0.57 19.76
C ASP A 243 -39.55 -0.96 18.42
N ILE A 244 -39.59 -0.02 17.48
CA ILE A 244 -40.19 -0.18 16.16
C ILE A 244 -39.19 -0.84 15.21
N MET A 245 -39.67 -1.86 14.48
CA MET A 245 -38.89 -2.50 13.42
C MET A 245 -39.17 -1.85 12.07
N VAL A 246 -38.12 -1.46 11.37
CA VAL A 246 -38.14 -0.82 10.05
C VAL A 246 -38.08 -1.90 8.97
N ARG A 247 -38.89 -1.73 7.92
CA ARG A 247 -38.98 -2.64 6.75
C ARG A 247 -38.63 -1.92 5.44
N LEU A 248 -37.53 -1.16 5.47
CA LEU A 248 -36.96 -0.50 4.29
C LEU A 248 -35.78 -1.34 3.79
N GLY A 249 -35.34 -1.17 2.54
CA GLY A 249 -34.16 -1.92 2.04
C GLY A 249 -32.96 -1.66 2.94
N ALA A 250 -32.18 -2.69 3.25
CA ALA A 250 -31.04 -2.59 4.16
C ALA A 250 -29.94 -3.61 3.83
N TRP A 251 -28.78 -3.41 4.45
CA TRP A 251 -27.72 -4.42 4.50
C TRP A 251 -28.15 -5.59 5.36
N SER A 252 -28.34 -6.76 4.77
CA SER A 252 -28.44 -8.01 5.50
C SER A 252 -27.09 -8.71 5.48
N TRP A 253 -26.77 -9.31 6.62
CA TRP A 253 -25.65 -10.21 6.74
C TRP A 253 -26.24 -11.57 7.08
N ASP A 254 -25.98 -12.58 6.25
CA ASP A 254 -26.38 -13.93 6.58
C ASP A 254 -25.27 -14.57 7.43
N THR A 255 -25.55 -14.75 8.71
CA THR A 255 -24.62 -15.42 9.63
C THR A 255 -24.36 -16.87 9.25
N ASN A 256 -25.27 -17.52 8.50
CA ASN A 256 -25.14 -18.91 8.09
C ASN A 256 -24.20 -19.10 6.90
N THR A 257 -24.24 -18.18 5.94
CA THR A 257 -23.33 -18.22 4.79
C THR A 257 -22.08 -17.38 5.03
N GLY A 258 -22.09 -16.44 5.98
CA GLY A 258 -21.03 -15.43 6.09
C GLY A 258 -21.00 -14.48 4.89
N GLU A 259 -22.05 -14.49 4.07
CA GLU A 259 -22.18 -13.65 2.89
C GLU A 259 -23.02 -12.40 3.22
N GLU A 260 -22.63 -11.31 2.56
CA GLU A 260 -23.24 -10.00 2.71
C GLU A 260 -24.21 -9.78 1.56
N PHE A 261 -25.49 -9.56 1.88
CA PHE A 261 -26.50 -9.29 0.87
C PHE A 261 -27.13 -7.94 1.10
N ARG A 262 -27.16 -7.12 0.05
CA ARG A 262 -28.08 -6.00 0.04
C ARG A 262 -29.48 -6.52 -0.25
N VAL A 263 -30.41 -6.31 0.67
CA VAL A 263 -31.79 -6.72 0.46
C VAL A 263 -32.59 -5.52 -0.03
N GLY A 264 -33.25 -5.70 -1.17
CA GLY A 264 -34.09 -4.68 -1.79
C GLY A 264 -35.21 -4.24 -0.85
N ALA A 265 -35.71 -3.02 -1.07
CA ALA A 265 -36.74 -2.46 -0.23
C ALA A 265 -38.06 -3.27 -0.30
N GLY A 266 -38.61 -3.57 0.87
CA GLY A 266 -39.76 -4.46 1.05
C GLY A 266 -39.44 -5.96 1.14
N VAL A 267 -38.19 -6.36 0.86
CA VAL A 267 -37.73 -7.77 0.96
C VAL A 267 -36.78 -7.95 2.15
N ALA A 268 -36.28 -6.86 2.73
CA ALA A 268 -35.37 -6.87 3.87
C ALA A 268 -36.05 -7.40 5.14
N GLU A 269 -35.31 -8.18 5.93
CA GLU A 269 -35.74 -8.55 7.27
C GLU A 269 -35.96 -7.29 8.12
N PRO A 270 -36.99 -7.24 8.97
CA PRO A 270 -37.23 -6.08 9.82
C PRO A 270 -36.06 -5.83 10.79
N TYR A 271 -35.59 -4.59 10.87
CA TYR A 271 -34.44 -4.23 11.71
C TYR A 271 -34.74 -3.04 12.65
N PRO A 272 -33.98 -2.87 13.75
CA PRO A 272 -34.27 -1.83 14.73
C PRO A 272 -34.10 -0.40 14.21
N LEU A 273 -34.83 0.55 14.79
CA LEU A 273 -34.78 1.97 14.44
C LEU A 273 -33.37 2.58 14.49
N THR A 274 -32.53 2.15 15.43
CA THR A 274 -31.12 2.59 15.56
C THR A 274 -30.27 2.22 14.35
N TRP A 275 -30.55 1.08 13.71
CA TRP A 275 -29.87 0.65 12.48
C TRP A 275 -30.28 1.55 11.30
N CYS A 276 -31.56 1.91 11.23
CA CYS A 276 -32.06 2.89 10.25
C CYS A 276 -31.33 4.24 10.40
N ALA A 277 -31.08 4.70 11.63
CA ALA A 277 -30.36 5.94 11.87
C ALA A 277 -28.87 5.89 11.48
N VAL A 278 -28.25 4.71 11.45
CA VAL A 278 -26.88 4.52 10.93
C VAL A 278 -26.88 4.49 9.40
N GLU A 279 -27.87 3.85 8.77
CA GLU A 279 -28.00 3.81 7.33
C GLU A 279 -28.33 5.20 6.74
N PHE A 280 -29.28 5.91 7.35
CA PHE A 280 -29.65 7.29 7.04
C PHE A 280 -28.96 8.25 8.00
N PHE A 281 -27.63 8.09 8.11
CA PHE A 281 -26.84 8.94 8.99
C PHE A 281 -27.05 10.41 8.62
N GLU A 282 -27.31 11.21 9.65
CA GLU A 282 -27.43 12.66 9.56
C GLU A 282 -26.12 13.28 10.01
N THR A 283 -25.60 14.24 9.25
CA THR A 283 -24.27 14.86 9.42
C THR A 283 -23.86 15.19 10.86
N SER A 284 -24.78 15.72 11.68
CA SER A 284 -24.48 16.10 13.07
C SER A 284 -24.35 14.89 14.01
N GLY A 285 -24.96 13.76 13.63
CA GLY A 285 -25.09 12.56 14.46
C GLY A 285 -26.17 12.66 15.54
N ASP A 286 -26.94 13.75 15.58
CA ASP A 286 -27.89 14.02 16.68
C ASP A 286 -29.02 12.99 16.74
N ILE A 287 -29.54 12.55 15.59
CA ILE A 287 -30.57 11.50 15.55
C ILE A 287 -30.05 10.23 16.21
N LEU A 288 -28.84 9.79 15.82
CA LEU A 288 -28.22 8.60 16.37
C LEU A 288 -27.97 8.75 17.88
N ARG A 289 -27.41 9.87 18.33
CA ARG A 289 -27.21 10.16 19.76
C ARG A 289 -28.51 10.16 20.55
N LEU A 290 -29.61 10.69 19.99
CA LEU A 290 -30.92 10.70 20.65
C LEU A 290 -31.44 9.28 20.87
N LEU A 291 -31.28 8.39 19.90
CA LEU A 291 -31.71 6.99 20.00
C LEU A 291 -30.81 6.17 20.94
N LEU A 292 -29.50 6.42 20.94
CA LEU A 292 -28.54 5.75 21.82
C LEU A 292 -28.68 6.12 23.31
N LYS A 293 -29.43 7.18 23.64
CA LYS A 293 -29.82 7.45 25.05
C LYS A 293 -30.80 6.40 25.59
N VAL A 294 -31.55 5.75 24.71
CA VAL A 294 -32.59 4.78 25.07
C VAL A 294 -32.12 3.34 24.84
N GLN A 295 -31.23 3.12 23.86
CA GLN A 295 -30.72 1.80 23.49
C GLN A 295 -29.20 1.71 23.65
N SER A 296 -28.71 0.54 24.07
CA SER A 296 -27.27 0.29 24.13
C SER A 296 -26.65 0.26 22.72
N PRO A 297 -25.49 0.91 22.49
CA PRO A 297 -24.77 0.83 21.21
C PRO A 297 -24.24 -0.58 20.91
N ASN A 298 -24.08 -1.41 21.94
CA ASN A 298 -23.56 -2.78 21.83
C ASN A 298 -24.67 -3.83 21.64
N ALA A 299 -25.93 -3.39 21.44
CA ALA A 299 -27.02 -4.29 21.13
C ALA A 299 -26.73 -5.01 19.80
N THR A 300 -26.81 -6.34 19.84
CA THR A 300 -26.58 -7.18 18.66
C THR A 300 -27.87 -7.46 17.92
N HIS A 301 -27.84 -7.40 16.59
CA HIS A 301 -28.92 -7.85 15.71
C HIS A 301 -28.31 -8.82 14.69
N ASN A 302 -28.80 -10.07 14.65
CA ASN A 302 -28.23 -11.16 13.85
C ASN A 302 -26.71 -11.31 14.07
N GLY A 303 -26.26 -11.32 15.34
CA GLY A 303 -24.86 -11.54 15.70
C GLY A 303 -23.89 -10.38 15.44
N ARG A 304 -24.36 -9.23 14.98
CA ARG A 304 -23.52 -8.03 14.73
C ARG A 304 -24.00 -6.82 15.52
N THR A 305 -23.07 -5.96 15.93
CA THR A 305 -23.37 -4.69 16.62
C THR A 305 -23.64 -3.55 15.63
N LEU A 306 -24.15 -2.42 16.12
CA LEU A 306 -24.31 -1.19 15.33
C LEU A 306 -22.99 -0.70 14.74
N LEU A 307 -21.87 -0.91 15.44
CA LEU A 307 -20.55 -0.53 14.96
C LEU A 307 -20.20 -1.27 13.67
N HIS A 308 -20.41 -2.58 13.61
CA HIS A 308 -20.21 -3.36 12.38
C HIS A 308 -21.09 -2.82 11.25
N HIS A 309 -22.34 -2.47 11.53
CA HIS A 309 -23.23 -1.91 10.53
C HIS A 309 -22.75 -0.57 9.98
N ALA A 310 -22.25 0.31 10.85
CA ALA A 310 -21.69 1.61 10.44
C ALA A 310 -20.47 1.43 9.54
N VAL A 311 -19.61 0.45 9.83
CA VAL A 311 -18.47 0.08 8.97
C VAL A 311 -18.95 -0.38 7.60
N LEU A 312 -19.98 -1.25 7.53
CA LEU A 312 -20.56 -1.72 6.26
C LEU A 312 -21.22 -0.61 5.44
N CYS A 313 -21.85 0.36 6.11
CA CYS A 313 -22.39 1.55 5.46
C CYS A 313 -21.29 2.47 4.90
N GLY A 314 -20.04 2.31 5.35
CA GLY A 314 -18.90 3.16 5.02
C GLY A 314 -18.96 4.53 5.67
N SER A 315 -19.71 4.70 6.77
CA SER A 315 -19.90 6.00 7.42
C SER A 315 -18.91 6.20 8.56
N GLN A 316 -17.80 6.89 8.29
CA GLN A 316 -16.82 7.28 9.32
C GLN A 316 -17.48 8.08 10.45
N ALA A 317 -18.37 9.01 10.11
CA ALA A 317 -19.04 9.86 11.10
C ALA A 317 -19.95 9.05 12.03
N ALA A 318 -20.68 8.04 11.51
CA ALA A 318 -21.46 7.13 12.33
C ALA A 318 -20.57 6.29 13.27
N VAL A 319 -19.46 5.75 12.75
CA VAL A 319 -18.46 5.02 13.56
C VAL A 319 -17.96 5.88 14.71
N ARG A 320 -17.55 7.12 14.42
CA ARG A 320 -17.08 8.06 15.45
C ARG A 320 -18.15 8.35 16.51
N VAL A 321 -19.41 8.55 16.10
CA VAL A 321 -20.51 8.80 17.06
C VAL A 321 -20.74 7.57 17.94
N LEU A 322 -20.74 6.36 17.37
CA LEU A 322 -20.94 5.12 18.11
C LEU A 322 -19.82 4.89 19.13
N LEU A 323 -18.55 5.04 18.73
CA LEU A 323 -17.39 4.90 19.62
C LEU A 323 -17.44 5.92 20.77
N ASN A 324 -17.77 7.18 20.48
CA ASN A 324 -17.97 8.21 21.53
C ASN A 324 -19.12 7.89 22.49
N CYS A 325 -20.10 7.10 22.05
CA CYS A 325 -21.23 6.67 22.89
C CYS A 325 -20.94 5.35 23.64
N GLY A 326 -19.72 4.81 23.57
CA GLY A 326 -19.33 3.58 24.27
C GLY A 326 -19.58 2.29 23.50
N ALA A 327 -19.63 2.36 22.15
CA ALA A 327 -19.58 1.15 21.34
C ALA A 327 -18.22 0.44 21.50
N ASP A 328 -18.24 -0.87 21.71
CA ASP A 328 -17.05 -1.68 21.86
C ASP A 328 -16.43 -2.03 20.49
N PRO A 329 -15.18 -1.58 20.19
CA PRO A 329 -14.50 -1.92 18.95
C PRO A 329 -14.05 -3.38 18.87
N GLU A 330 -14.09 -4.13 19.97
CA GLU A 330 -13.56 -5.49 20.06
C GLU A 330 -14.63 -6.59 20.04
N THR A 331 -15.91 -6.22 19.92
CA THR A 331 -16.98 -7.23 19.83
C THR A 331 -16.85 -8.01 18.51
N PRO A 332 -16.71 -9.35 18.51
CA PRO A 332 -16.64 -10.12 17.27
C PRO A 332 -18.04 -10.48 16.76
N ILE A 333 -18.21 -10.51 15.43
CA ILE A 333 -19.31 -11.22 14.76
C ILE A 333 -18.92 -12.69 14.68
N ARG A 334 -19.79 -13.58 15.17
CA ARG A 334 -19.64 -15.03 15.01
C ARG A 334 -20.53 -15.53 13.88
N THR A 335 -19.93 -16.00 12.80
CA THR A 335 -20.65 -16.71 11.74
C THR A 335 -20.83 -18.19 12.09
N SER A 336 -21.79 -18.87 11.47
CA SER A 336 -22.03 -20.32 11.63
C SER A 336 -20.82 -21.17 11.21
N ARG A 337 -19.99 -20.65 10.30
CA ARG A 337 -18.72 -21.25 9.86
C ARG A 337 -17.62 -21.14 10.92
N GLY A 338 -17.89 -20.48 12.05
CA GLY A 338 -16.90 -20.20 13.08
C GLY A 338 -15.83 -19.26 12.54
N VAL A 339 -16.25 -18.13 11.95
CA VAL A 339 -15.37 -17.00 11.62
C VAL A 339 -15.74 -15.81 12.53
N GLU A 340 -14.78 -15.37 13.32
CA GLU A 340 -14.80 -14.20 14.20
C GLU A 340 -14.25 -12.98 13.45
N LEU A 341 -15.15 -12.05 13.11
CA LEU A 341 -14.80 -10.80 12.45
C LEU A 341 -15.04 -9.62 13.39
N ARG A 342 -14.01 -8.81 13.59
CA ARG A 342 -14.07 -7.55 14.35
C ARG A 342 -14.30 -6.38 13.39
N PRO A 343 -14.75 -5.21 13.86
CA PRO A 343 -14.91 -4.01 13.05
C PRO A 343 -13.67 -3.65 12.21
N ILE A 344 -12.46 -3.83 12.77
CA ILE A 344 -11.20 -3.54 12.05
C ILE A 344 -10.96 -4.51 10.89
N HIS A 345 -11.33 -5.78 11.02
CA HIS A 345 -11.23 -6.77 9.94
C HIS A 345 -12.16 -6.41 8.77
N ILE A 346 -13.38 -5.94 9.08
CA ILE A 346 -14.34 -5.50 8.07
C ILE A 346 -13.83 -4.22 7.39
N ALA A 347 -13.37 -3.23 8.15
CA ALA A 347 -12.82 -1.99 7.60
C ALA A 347 -11.60 -2.26 6.70
N ALA A 348 -10.71 -3.17 7.10
CA ALA A 348 -9.57 -3.63 6.32
C ALA A 348 -10.00 -4.31 5.01
N ARG A 349 -11.01 -5.19 5.04
CA ARG A 349 -11.57 -5.85 3.85
C ARG A 349 -12.13 -4.85 2.84
N TYR A 350 -12.86 -3.84 3.32
CA TYR A 350 -13.50 -2.82 2.48
C TYR A 350 -12.57 -1.69 2.03
N GLY A 351 -11.35 -1.61 2.59
CA GLY A 351 -10.41 -0.54 2.25
C GLY A 351 -10.78 0.81 2.86
N SER A 352 -11.52 0.83 3.98
CA SER A 352 -11.99 2.06 4.62
C SER A 352 -10.93 2.64 5.54
N VAL A 353 -9.99 3.38 4.96
CA VAL A 353 -8.82 3.96 5.64
C VAL A 353 -9.23 4.84 6.82
N GLU A 354 -10.21 5.71 6.62
CA GLU A 354 -10.68 6.67 7.63
C GLU A 354 -11.33 5.95 8.82
N ILE A 355 -12.03 4.84 8.57
CA ILE A 355 -12.65 4.02 9.61
C ILE A 355 -11.58 3.28 10.43
N ILE A 356 -10.54 2.75 9.77
CA ILE A 356 -9.40 2.15 10.48
C ILE A 356 -8.75 3.18 11.40
N GLN A 357 -8.52 4.40 10.92
CA GLN A 357 -7.95 5.48 11.75
C GLN A 357 -8.82 5.78 12.99
N GLU A 358 -10.14 5.85 12.85
CA GLU A 358 -11.04 6.03 14.00
C GLU A 358 -10.93 4.85 14.97
N LEU A 359 -11.01 3.61 14.49
CA LEU A 359 -10.94 2.42 15.35
C LEU A 359 -9.60 2.36 16.12
N VAL A 360 -8.49 2.62 15.45
CA VAL A 360 -7.16 2.73 16.07
C VAL A 360 -7.12 3.86 17.10
N GLY A 361 -7.68 5.03 16.78
CA GLY A 361 -7.74 6.18 17.68
C GLY A 361 -8.53 5.92 18.96
N PHE A 362 -9.49 5.00 18.94
CA PHE A 362 -10.27 4.54 20.09
C PHE A 362 -9.67 3.29 20.78
N GLY A 363 -8.44 2.89 20.43
CA GLY A 363 -7.72 1.83 21.15
C GLY A 363 -8.08 0.40 20.75
N CYS A 364 -8.58 0.18 19.53
CA CYS A 364 -8.77 -1.14 18.94
C CYS A 364 -7.45 -1.94 18.89
N ASP A 365 -7.51 -3.26 19.13
CA ASP A 365 -6.38 -4.16 18.94
C ASP A 365 -6.12 -4.39 17.45
N ILE A 366 -5.09 -3.69 16.97
CA ILE A 366 -4.63 -3.70 15.57
C ILE A 366 -4.22 -5.10 15.11
N ASN A 367 -3.70 -5.90 16.04
CA ASN A 367 -3.18 -7.24 15.80
C ASN A 367 -4.15 -8.33 16.22
N SER A 368 -5.42 -7.97 16.49
CA SER A 368 -6.47 -8.94 16.69
C SER A 368 -6.56 -9.88 15.48
N LYS A 369 -6.90 -11.14 15.78
CA LYS A 369 -6.89 -12.24 14.83
C LYS A 369 -8.30 -12.71 14.57
N THR A 370 -8.59 -13.08 13.32
CA THR A 370 -9.77 -13.89 12.97
C THR A 370 -9.56 -15.35 13.38
N ASP A 371 -10.55 -16.21 13.15
CA ASP A 371 -10.41 -17.66 13.38
C ASP A 371 -9.41 -18.36 12.43
N ASP A 372 -9.13 -17.73 11.27
CA ASP A 372 -8.04 -18.13 10.37
C ASP A 372 -6.70 -17.50 10.78
N GLU A 373 -6.65 -16.81 11.91
CA GLU A 373 -5.52 -16.01 12.39
C GLU A 373 -5.08 -14.87 11.47
N ASP A 374 -5.95 -14.45 10.53
CA ASP A 374 -5.69 -13.26 9.73
C ASP A 374 -5.83 -12.00 10.58
N THR A 375 -4.87 -11.09 10.46
CA THR A 375 -4.93 -9.75 11.05
C THR A 375 -5.50 -8.75 10.05
N ALA A 376 -5.86 -7.55 10.51
CA ALA A 376 -6.27 -6.45 9.63
C ALA A 376 -5.21 -6.13 8.55
N LEU A 377 -3.92 -6.30 8.86
CA LEU A 377 -2.82 -6.11 7.93
C LEU A 377 -2.80 -7.18 6.82
N LEU A 378 -2.99 -8.45 7.19
CA LEU A 378 -3.10 -9.55 6.23
C LEU A 378 -4.32 -9.36 5.33
N ILE A 379 -5.49 -9.05 5.89
CA ILE A 379 -6.73 -8.80 5.13
C ILE A 379 -6.54 -7.64 4.14
N SER A 380 -5.97 -6.53 4.58
CA SER A 380 -5.69 -5.37 3.70
C SER A 380 -4.76 -5.76 2.54
N THR A 381 -3.82 -6.67 2.77
CA THR A 381 -2.89 -7.18 1.75
C THR A 381 -3.58 -8.12 0.76
N ILE A 382 -4.44 -9.04 1.24
CA ILE A 382 -5.27 -9.93 0.40
C ILE A 382 -6.10 -9.10 -0.59
N HIS A 383 -6.70 -8.01 -0.10
CA HIS A 383 -7.56 -7.12 -0.88
C HIS A 383 -6.81 -5.97 -1.58
N LYS A 384 -5.47 -5.91 -1.45
CA LYS A 384 -4.58 -4.96 -2.16
C LYS A 384 -4.79 -3.49 -1.79
N HIS A 385 -5.21 -3.22 -0.56
CA HIS A 385 -5.50 -1.88 -0.04
C HIS A 385 -4.22 -1.22 0.50
N SER A 386 -3.43 -0.61 -0.41
CA SER A 386 -2.16 0.07 -0.08
C SER A 386 -2.26 1.07 1.07
N GLU A 387 -3.26 1.96 1.06
CA GLU A 387 -3.42 2.99 2.07
C GLU A 387 -3.84 2.42 3.44
N CYS A 388 -4.61 1.32 3.47
CA CYS A 388 -4.89 0.60 4.71
C CYS A 388 -3.61 0.00 5.31
N VAL A 389 -2.76 -0.63 4.48
CA VAL A 389 -1.46 -1.16 4.91
C VAL A 389 -0.58 -0.05 5.49
N LYS A 390 -0.55 1.14 4.85
CA LYS A 390 0.18 2.32 5.36
C LYS A 390 -0.32 2.75 6.73
N VAL A 391 -1.63 2.96 6.89
CA VAL A 391 -2.22 3.40 8.17
C VAL A 391 -2.01 2.36 9.27
N LEU A 392 -2.20 1.08 8.97
CA LEU A 392 -1.98 0.00 9.93
C LEU A 392 -0.51 -0.06 10.36
N ALA A 393 0.43 0.05 9.43
CA ALA A 393 1.86 0.09 9.74
C ALA A 393 2.24 1.30 10.60
N LEU A 394 1.71 2.49 10.28
CA LEU A 394 1.88 3.71 11.09
C LEU A 394 1.31 3.56 12.51
N ALA A 395 0.23 2.80 12.65
CA ALA A 395 -0.38 2.49 13.94
C ALA A 395 0.37 1.41 14.74
N GLY A 396 1.39 0.76 14.16
CA GLY A 396 2.18 -0.28 14.82
C GLY A 396 1.69 -1.71 14.57
N ALA A 397 0.98 -1.96 13.47
CA ALA A 397 0.63 -3.32 13.06
C ALA A 397 1.89 -4.20 12.90
N ASP A 398 1.79 -5.45 13.35
CA ASP A 398 2.90 -6.39 13.38
C ASP A 398 2.98 -7.20 12.07
N PHE A 399 4.07 -7.00 11.33
CA PHE A 399 4.36 -7.72 10.08
C PHE A 399 4.89 -9.14 10.30
N GLY A 400 5.30 -9.48 11.53
CA GLY A 400 5.81 -10.80 11.92
C GLY A 400 4.73 -11.84 12.21
N LEU A 401 3.45 -11.44 12.17
CA LEU A 401 2.32 -12.35 12.37
C LEU A 401 2.01 -13.13 11.09
N VAL A 402 1.66 -14.41 11.29
CA VAL A 402 1.20 -15.31 10.23
C VAL A 402 -0.21 -15.79 10.55
N ASN A 403 -0.93 -16.14 9.50
CA ASN A 403 -2.23 -16.78 9.65
C ASN A 403 -2.08 -18.29 9.94
N LYS A 404 -3.20 -18.99 10.09
CA LYS A 404 -3.28 -20.41 10.45
C LYS A 404 -2.61 -21.33 9.43
N SER A 405 -2.54 -20.90 8.17
CA SER A 405 -1.85 -21.59 7.07
C SER A 405 -0.35 -21.28 7.03
N GLY A 406 0.16 -20.44 7.94
CA GLY A 406 1.55 -20.01 7.97
C GLY A 406 1.88 -18.89 6.98
N HIS A 407 0.88 -18.24 6.36
CA HIS A 407 1.11 -17.15 5.42
C HIS A 407 1.37 -15.83 6.15
N SER A 408 2.51 -15.22 5.85
CA SER A 408 2.88 -13.85 6.22
C SER A 408 2.35 -12.82 5.24
N VAL A 409 2.43 -11.54 5.61
CA VAL A 409 2.08 -10.40 4.73
C VAL A 409 2.79 -10.48 3.38
N VAL A 410 4.08 -10.85 3.39
CA VAL A 410 4.87 -10.98 2.15
C VAL A 410 4.35 -12.14 1.29
N SER A 411 4.15 -13.33 1.88
CA SER A 411 3.66 -14.49 1.12
C SER A 411 2.22 -14.32 0.60
N VAL A 412 1.38 -13.57 1.33
CA VAL A 412 0.04 -13.17 0.88
C VAL A 412 0.13 -12.21 -0.30
N ALA A 413 1.03 -11.23 -0.26
CA ALA A 413 1.25 -10.32 -1.38
C ALA A 413 1.76 -11.07 -2.62
N GLU A 414 2.60 -12.09 -2.46
CA GLU A 414 3.05 -12.94 -3.57
C GLU A 414 1.89 -13.76 -4.17
N SER A 415 1.13 -14.47 -3.34
CA SER A 415 0.00 -15.29 -3.78
C SER A 415 -1.11 -14.48 -4.46
N SER A 416 -1.34 -13.25 -3.99
CA SER A 416 -2.31 -12.31 -4.56
C SER A 416 -1.78 -11.52 -5.77
N LYS A 417 -0.52 -11.73 -6.18
CA LYS A 417 0.19 -11.00 -7.26
C LYS A 417 0.25 -9.49 -7.02
N TRP A 418 0.51 -9.09 -5.77
CA TRP A 418 0.61 -7.70 -5.30
C TRP A 418 1.96 -7.38 -4.62
N CYS A 419 3.01 -8.17 -4.89
CA CYS A 419 4.34 -7.98 -4.32
C CYS A 419 4.90 -6.55 -4.53
N LEU A 420 4.84 -6.01 -5.75
CA LEU A 420 5.31 -4.65 -6.06
C LEU A 420 4.53 -3.55 -5.33
N GLY A 421 3.24 -3.79 -5.07
CA GLY A 421 2.40 -2.83 -4.35
C GLY A 421 2.77 -2.76 -2.88
N LEU A 422 2.97 -3.93 -2.24
CA LEU A 422 3.46 -4.02 -0.88
C LEU A 422 4.87 -3.43 -0.75
N GLU A 423 5.78 -3.78 -1.66
CA GLU A 423 7.16 -3.29 -1.67
C GLU A 423 7.19 -1.76 -1.70
N ARG A 424 6.45 -1.15 -2.63
CA ARG A 424 6.35 0.31 -2.72
C ARG A 424 5.88 0.94 -1.42
N VAL A 425 4.84 0.38 -0.79
CA VAL A 425 4.28 0.87 0.47
C VAL A 425 5.30 0.79 1.61
N VAL A 426 5.93 -0.37 1.79
CA VAL A 426 6.90 -0.61 2.87
C VAL A 426 8.15 0.26 2.69
N LEU A 427 8.68 0.37 1.48
CA LEU A 427 9.83 1.22 1.18
C LEU A 427 9.52 2.71 1.39
N GLU A 428 8.33 3.16 0.99
CA GLU A 428 7.86 4.53 1.23
C GLU A 428 7.78 4.84 2.74
N LEU A 429 7.20 3.95 3.55
CA LEU A 429 7.14 4.09 5.01
C LEU A 429 8.54 4.21 5.64
N ILE A 430 9.47 3.35 5.23
CA ILE A 430 10.84 3.34 5.78
C ILE A 430 11.59 4.62 5.40
N ARG A 431 11.42 5.12 4.17
CA ARG A 431 12.00 6.41 3.74
C ARG A 431 11.47 7.59 4.56
N PHE A 432 10.22 7.52 5.03
CA PHE A 432 9.64 8.50 5.96
C PHE A 432 10.10 8.31 7.41
N GLY A 433 10.97 7.33 7.70
CA GLY A 433 11.52 7.06 9.02
C GLY A 433 10.68 6.11 9.89
N VAL A 434 9.67 5.46 9.30
CA VAL A 434 8.81 4.50 10.01
C VAL A 434 9.34 3.10 9.75
N VAL A 435 9.92 2.47 10.78
CA VAL A 435 10.36 1.07 10.71
C VAL A 435 9.16 0.17 11.02
N PRO A 436 8.70 -0.68 10.09
CA PRO A 436 7.59 -1.58 10.35
C PRO A 436 7.90 -2.51 11.52
N HIS A 437 6.95 -2.62 12.45
CA HIS A 437 7.08 -3.50 13.60
C HIS A 437 7.00 -4.97 13.17
N SER A 438 7.84 -5.81 13.78
CA SER A 438 7.81 -7.25 13.60
C SER A 438 8.15 -7.95 14.92
N SER A 439 7.25 -8.77 15.44
CA SER A 439 7.54 -9.64 16.60
C SER A 439 8.39 -10.85 16.24
N ASN A 440 8.41 -11.23 14.96
CA ASN A 440 9.17 -12.36 14.46
C ASN A 440 10.01 -11.99 13.23
N ALA A 441 11.30 -11.78 13.45
CA ALA A 441 12.25 -11.40 12.41
C ALA A 441 12.45 -12.47 11.33
N SER A 442 12.18 -13.76 11.61
CA SER A 442 12.28 -14.81 10.58
C SER A 442 11.09 -14.80 9.62
N VAL A 443 9.94 -14.31 10.07
CA VAL A 443 8.75 -14.09 9.21
C VAL A 443 8.90 -12.79 8.42
N PHE A 444 9.30 -11.70 9.10
CA PHE A 444 9.51 -10.42 8.46
C PHE A 444 10.63 -9.64 9.14
N SER A 445 11.72 -9.43 8.41
CA SER A 445 12.80 -8.53 8.81
C SER A 445 12.77 -7.30 7.90
N PRO A 446 12.47 -6.10 8.43
CA PRO A 446 12.52 -4.87 7.64
C PRO A 446 13.88 -4.67 6.94
N LEU A 447 14.98 -5.01 7.62
CA LEU A 447 16.33 -4.89 7.08
C LEU A 447 16.54 -5.80 5.87
N LEU A 448 16.22 -7.10 6.01
CA LEU A 448 16.39 -8.05 4.90
C LEU A 448 15.43 -7.77 3.75
N TYR A 449 14.21 -7.32 4.06
CA TYR A 449 13.22 -6.95 3.04
C TYR A 449 13.71 -5.79 2.17
N VAL A 450 14.23 -4.72 2.78
CA VAL A 450 14.80 -3.57 2.03
C VAL A 450 16.08 -3.98 1.29
N ALA A 451 16.92 -4.82 1.90
CA ALA A 451 18.13 -5.35 1.27
C ALA A 451 17.81 -6.15 0.00
N GLN A 452 16.77 -6.99 0.03
CA GLN A 452 16.30 -7.75 -1.13
C GLN A 452 15.83 -6.81 -2.25
N ALA A 453 15.07 -5.78 -1.91
CA ALA A 453 14.59 -4.76 -2.87
C ALA A 453 15.72 -3.85 -3.42
N GLY A 454 16.85 -3.73 -2.73
CA GLY A 454 17.99 -2.94 -3.17
C GLY A 454 17.85 -1.43 -2.97
N ASP A 455 16.92 -1.00 -2.13
CA ASP A 455 16.63 0.42 -1.92
C ASP A 455 17.65 1.07 -0.96
N ALA A 456 18.70 1.64 -1.53
CA ALA A 456 19.77 2.29 -0.77
C ALA A 456 19.28 3.46 0.10
N GLU A 457 18.22 4.16 -0.28
CA GLU A 457 17.71 5.29 0.50
C GLU A 457 16.92 4.80 1.73
N ALA A 458 16.07 3.80 1.54
CA ALA A 458 15.39 3.14 2.64
C ALA A 458 16.38 2.45 3.61
N LEU A 459 17.47 1.87 3.11
CA LEU A 459 18.55 1.34 3.97
C LEU A 459 19.25 2.45 4.76
N LYS A 460 19.54 3.60 4.16
CA LYS A 460 20.16 4.73 4.88
C LYS A 460 19.28 5.21 6.03
N THR A 461 17.97 5.28 5.83
CA THR A 461 17.02 5.65 6.90
C THR A 461 16.96 4.58 7.98
N LEU A 462 16.92 3.30 7.59
CA LEU A 462 16.80 2.18 8.50
C LEU A 462 18.07 1.98 9.37
N VAL A 463 19.26 2.10 8.78
CA VAL A 463 20.54 2.03 9.49
C VAL A 463 20.66 3.11 10.58
N LYS A 464 20.06 4.28 10.38
CA LYS A 464 20.06 5.37 11.37
C LYS A 464 19.05 5.15 12.49
N ALA A 465 18.09 4.23 12.32
CA ALA A 465 17.09 3.93 13.33
C ALA A 465 17.71 3.13 14.49
N GLN A 466 17.24 3.38 15.71
CA GLN A 466 17.70 2.64 16.89
C GLN A 466 17.18 1.19 16.84
N GLY A 467 18.02 0.24 17.28
CA GLY A 467 17.61 -1.16 17.45
C GLY A 467 17.74 -2.05 16.20
N VAL A 468 18.26 -1.54 15.08
CA VAL A 468 18.53 -2.38 13.90
C VAL A 468 19.83 -3.16 14.09
N PHE A 469 19.73 -4.48 14.07
CA PHE A 469 20.88 -5.38 14.05
C PHE A 469 21.30 -5.69 12.60
N LEU A 470 22.38 -5.07 12.13
CA LEU A 470 22.85 -5.16 10.74
C LEU A 470 23.25 -6.58 10.32
N ASP A 471 23.74 -7.36 11.29
CA ASP A 471 24.31 -8.69 11.11
C ASP A 471 23.28 -9.79 11.33
N TYR A 472 21.99 -9.45 11.36
CA TYR A 472 20.91 -10.44 11.41
C TYR A 472 21.00 -11.36 10.19
N GLN A 473 20.92 -12.67 10.42
CA GLN A 473 20.86 -13.69 9.39
C GLN A 473 19.50 -14.36 9.40
N ASP A 474 18.90 -14.57 8.23
CA ASP A 474 17.65 -15.34 8.10
C ASP A 474 17.85 -16.84 8.41
N GLU A 475 16.78 -17.61 8.23
CA GLU A 475 16.81 -19.06 8.43
C GLU A 475 17.83 -19.76 7.55
N GLU A 476 18.20 -19.24 6.37
CA GLU A 476 19.23 -19.83 5.50
C GLU A 476 20.64 -19.28 5.78
N GLY A 477 20.76 -18.36 6.74
CA GLY A 477 22.00 -17.72 7.11
C GLY A 477 22.36 -16.50 6.26
N PHE A 478 21.43 -15.95 5.47
CA PHE A 478 21.71 -14.75 4.67
C PHE A 478 21.58 -13.48 5.51
N SER A 479 22.65 -12.68 5.54
CA SER A 479 22.61 -11.32 6.08
C SER A 479 22.19 -10.30 5.03
N ALA A 480 21.85 -9.08 5.47
CA ALA A 480 21.52 -7.98 4.56
C ALA A 480 22.64 -7.71 3.55
N ALA A 481 23.89 -7.75 4.01
CA ALA A 481 25.08 -7.56 3.16
C ALA A 481 25.23 -8.67 2.11
N MET A 482 24.86 -9.91 2.45
CA MET A 482 24.85 -11.02 1.51
C MET A 482 23.77 -10.87 0.44
N LEU A 483 22.54 -10.52 0.83
CA LEU A 483 21.42 -10.34 -0.13
C LEU A 483 21.70 -9.24 -1.14
N VAL A 484 22.17 -8.07 -0.70
CA VAL A 484 22.50 -6.97 -1.62
C VAL A 484 23.66 -7.33 -2.56
N ALA A 485 24.66 -8.09 -2.09
CA ALA A 485 25.80 -8.49 -2.90
C ALA A 485 25.42 -9.59 -3.90
N MET A 486 24.59 -10.54 -3.47
CA MET A 486 24.01 -11.59 -4.30
C MET A 486 23.20 -10.99 -5.47
N ASN A 487 22.40 -9.96 -5.20
CA ASN A 487 21.53 -9.30 -6.20
C ASN A 487 22.20 -8.15 -6.97
N GLY A 488 23.45 -7.79 -6.64
CA GLY A 488 24.18 -6.72 -7.34
C GLY A 488 23.77 -5.29 -6.96
N HIS A 489 23.13 -5.10 -5.81
CA HIS A 489 22.69 -3.79 -5.33
C HIS A 489 23.86 -2.98 -4.71
N ILE A 490 24.75 -2.47 -5.55
CA ILE A 490 26.04 -1.90 -5.13
C ILE A 490 25.91 -0.71 -4.17
N GLU A 491 24.98 0.21 -4.42
CA GLU A 491 24.76 1.37 -3.54
C GLU A 491 24.14 0.97 -2.19
N ALA A 492 23.26 -0.04 -2.18
CA ALA A 492 22.73 -0.62 -0.95
C ALA A 492 23.83 -1.32 -0.13
N PHE A 493 24.72 -2.05 -0.81
CA PHE A 493 25.90 -2.64 -0.19
C PHE A 493 26.84 -1.60 0.41
N ARG A 494 27.10 -0.50 -0.31
CA ARG A 494 27.88 0.63 0.19
C ARG A 494 27.30 1.17 1.49
N VAL A 495 25.98 1.37 1.56
CA VAL A 495 25.33 1.85 2.78
C VAL A 495 25.57 0.91 3.97
N LEU A 496 25.40 -0.40 3.78
CA LEU A 496 25.58 -1.40 4.84
C LEU A 496 27.04 -1.50 5.32
N VAL A 497 28.01 -1.52 4.40
CA VAL A 497 29.43 -1.59 4.76
C VAL A 497 29.87 -0.34 5.53
N TYR A 498 29.45 0.84 5.10
CA TYR A 498 29.76 2.09 5.79
C TYR A 498 29.04 2.22 7.15
N ALA A 499 27.96 1.47 7.35
CA ALA A 499 27.27 1.31 8.62
C ALA A 499 27.97 0.33 9.58
N GLY A 500 28.91 -0.48 9.08
CA GLY A 500 29.66 -1.45 9.87
C GLY A 500 29.14 -2.89 9.80
N ALA A 501 28.33 -3.25 8.78
CA ALA A 501 27.88 -4.62 8.59
C ALA A 501 29.06 -5.60 8.38
N ASP A 502 28.97 -6.79 8.98
CA ASP A 502 29.99 -7.82 8.86
C ASP A 502 29.86 -8.60 7.55
N VAL A 503 30.83 -8.37 6.65
CA VAL A 503 30.92 -9.05 5.34
C VAL A 503 31.52 -10.46 5.43
N LYS A 504 31.98 -10.88 6.62
CA LYS A 504 32.64 -12.18 6.86
C LYS A 504 31.69 -13.27 7.34
N LEU A 505 30.44 -12.92 7.60
CA LEU A 505 29.42 -13.89 7.98
C LEU A 505 29.36 -15.01 6.92
N LEU A 506 28.96 -16.19 7.38
CA LEU A 506 28.77 -17.36 6.55
C LEU A 506 27.31 -17.75 6.59
N ASN A 507 26.71 -18.00 5.43
CA ASN A 507 25.40 -18.63 5.36
C ASN A 507 25.50 -20.14 5.67
N LYS A 508 24.37 -20.86 5.69
CA LYS A 508 24.37 -22.31 5.95
C LYS A 508 25.14 -23.14 4.92
N SER A 509 25.34 -22.60 3.71
CA SER A 509 26.15 -23.20 2.64
C SER A 509 27.66 -22.91 2.78
N GLY A 510 28.06 -22.15 3.80
CA GLY A 510 29.46 -21.73 4.01
C GLY A 510 29.89 -20.61 3.05
N GLU A 511 28.96 -19.86 2.47
CA GLU A 511 29.23 -18.79 1.53
C GLU A 511 29.32 -17.43 2.25
N THR A 512 30.29 -16.63 1.83
CA THR A 512 30.44 -15.22 2.22
C THR A 512 29.84 -14.29 1.16
N VAL A 513 29.76 -12.99 1.49
CA VAL A 513 29.45 -11.91 0.54
C VAL A 513 30.28 -12.02 -0.74
N VAL A 514 31.58 -12.29 -0.61
CA VAL A 514 32.52 -12.39 -1.74
C VAL A 514 32.13 -13.55 -2.65
N SER A 515 31.97 -14.75 -2.10
CA SER A 515 31.62 -15.94 -2.90
C SER A 515 30.25 -15.82 -3.57
N LEU A 516 29.28 -15.16 -2.92
CA LEU A 516 27.96 -14.92 -3.51
C LEU A 516 28.04 -13.91 -4.66
N SER A 517 28.79 -12.83 -4.49
CA SER A 517 28.99 -11.82 -5.53
C SER A 517 29.79 -12.36 -6.73
N GLU A 518 30.71 -13.31 -6.51
CA GLU A 518 31.45 -14.00 -7.58
C GLU A 518 30.52 -14.87 -8.42
N LYS A 519 29.68 -15.70 -7.79
CA LYS A 519 28.73 -16.57 -8.49
C LYS A 519 27.75 -15.82 -9.38
N ASN A 520 27.39 -14.58 -9.00
CA ASN A 520 26.43 -13.75 -9.73
C ASN A 520 27.07 -12.65 -10.58
N GLY A 521 28.41 -12.58 -10.65
CA GLY A 521 29.12 -11.66 -11.56
C GLY A 521 29.21 -10.21 -11.08
N TYR A 522 29.04 -9.94 -9.78
CA TYR A 522 29.11 -8.60 -9.19
C TYR A 522 30.38 -8.35 -8.35
N LEU A 523 31.27 -9.34 -8.28
CA LEU A 523 32.49 -9.32 -7.45
C LEU A 523 33.29 -8.03 -7.61
N ASP A 524 33.65 -7.64 -8.84
CA ASP A 524 34.50 -6.46 -9.09
C ASP A 524 33.95 -5.16 -8.49
N MET A 525 32.62 -5.01 -8.48
CA MET A 525 31.96 -3.81 -7.96
C MET A 525 31.89 -3.84 -6.43
N ILE A 526 31.57 -5.00 -5.86
CA ILE A 526 31.54 -5.24 -4.42
C ILE A 526 32.93 -5.07 -3.80
N GLU A 527 33.97 -5.63 -4.44
CA GLU A 527 35.37 -5.46 -4.05
C GLU A 527 35.82 -4.00 -4.09
N LYS A 528 35.39 -3.26 -5.12
CA LYS A 528 35.68 -1.82 -5.23
C LYS A 528 35.10 -1.06 -4.02
N VAL A 529 33.86 -1.33 -3.63
CA VAL A 529 33.24 -0.69 -2.45
C VAL A 529 33.97 -1.05 -1.17
N MET A 530 34.35 -2.31 -0.98
CA MET A 530 35.13 -2.74 0.20
C MET A 530 36.50 -2.07 0.26
N LEU A 531 37.16 -1.91 -0.89
CA LEU A 531 38.44 -1.22 -0.99
C LEU A 531 38.32 0.26 -0.66
N GLU A 532 37.35 0.96 -1.25
CA GLU A 532 37.05 2.38 -0.96
C GLU A 532 36.83 2.58 0.55
N PHE A 533 36.00 1.73 1.18
CA PHE A 533 35.76 1.79 2.61
C PHE A 533 37.04 1.65 3.45
N ALA A 534 37.91 0.68 3.13
CA ALA A 534 39.17 0.47 3.84
C ALA A 534 40.19 1.62 3.63
N LEU A 535 40.16 2.26 2.46
CA LEU A 535 41.01 3.42 2.18
C LEU A 535 40.52 4.68 2.89
N GLU A 536 39.21 4.86 3.06
CA GLU A 536 38.63 6.05 3.70
C GLU A 536 38.60 5.99 5.23
N LYS A 537 38.39 4.80 5.82
CA LYS A 537 38.30 4.64 7.29
C LYS A 537 39.62 4.10 7.87
N ASP A 538 40.24 4.85 8.79
CA ASP A 538 41.41 4.39 9.56
C ASP A 538 40.95 3.49 10.71
N ASN A 539 40.62 2.23 10.42
CA ASN A 539 40.11 1.29 11.41
C ASN A 539 41.05 0.09 11.60
N ARG A 540 42.07 0.29 12.46
CA ARG A 540 43.01 -0.77 12.88
C ARG A 540 42.38 -1.89 13.71
N ASN A 541 41.19 -1.65 14.29
CA ASN A 541 40.54 -2.52 15.27
C ASN A 541 39.28 -3.23 14.74
N MET A 542 38.88 -3.02 13.49
CA MET A 542 37.86 -3.89 12.92
C MET A 542 38.57 -5.20 12.58
N ALA A 543 38.12 -6.30 13.18
CA ALA A 543 38.54 -7.65 12.80
C ALA A 543 38.31 -7.95 11.30
N GLY A 544 37.76 -7.01 10.52
CA GLY A 544 37.47 -7.00 9.09
C GLY A 544 38.58 -6.55 8.12
N GLY A 545 39.82 -6.31 8.57
CA GLY A 545 40.94 -5.93 7.68
C GLY A 545 41.36 -6.96 6.61
N PHE A 546 40.65 -8.08 6.48
CA PHE A 546 41.15 -9.28 5.80
C PHE A 546 40.78 -9.43 4.31
N TYR A 547 40.08 -8.49 3.69
CA TYR A 547 39.81 -8.57 2.23
C TYR A 547 40.31 -7.38 1.42
N ALA A 548 40.56 -6.21 2.02
CA ALA A 548 40.98 -5.03 1.26
C ALA A 548 42.26 -5.24 0.45
N LEU A 549 43.26 -5.90 1.04
CA LEU A 549 44.52 -6.20 0.37
C LEU A 549 44.36 -7.28 -0.71
N HIS A 550 43.53 -8.30 -0.44
CA HIS A 550 43.18 -9.35 -1.39
C HIS A 550 42.48 -8.75 -2.62
N CYS A 551 41.49 -7.88 -2.41
CA CYS A 551 40.79 -7.16 -3.48
C CYS A 551 41.75 -6.25 -4.26
N ALA A 552 42.60 -5.47 -3.58
CA ALA A 552 43.57 -4.60 -4.25
C ALA A 552 44.58 -5.40 -5.09
N ALA A 553 45.06 -6.53 -4.58
CA ALA A 553 45.98 -7.42 -5.28
C ALA A 553 45.31 -8.13 -6.48
N ARG A 554 44.09 -8.64 -6.31
CA ARG A 554 43.27 -9.23 -7.38
C ARG A 554 42.98 -8.23 -8.49
N ARG A 555 42.79 -6.94 -8.17
CA ARG A 555 42.56 -5.87 -9.14
C ARG A 555 43.85 -5.28 -9.75
N GLY A 556 45.01 -5.68 -9.25
CA GLY A 556 46.31 -5.17 -9.69
C GLY A 556 46.56 -3.70 -9.30
N ASP A 557 45.85 -3.16 -8.31
CA ASP A 557 45.97 -1.78 -7.87
C ASP A 557 47.14 -1.62 -6.89
N VAL A 558 48.34 -1.46 -7.45
CA VAL A 558 49.60 -1.34 -6.69
C VAL A 558 49.54 -0.17 -5.71
N LYS A 559 48.93 0.95 -6.09
CA LYS A 559 48.83 2.14 -5.21
C LYS A 559 47.94 1.87 -4.00
N ALA A 560 46.83 1.15 -4.19
CA ALA A 560 45.98 0.76 -3.08
C ALA A 560 46.69 -0.21 -2.13
N VAL A 561 47.47 -1.16 -2.66
CA VAL A 561 48.30 -2.07 -1.84
C VAL A 561 49.39 -1.30 -1.08
N GLU A 562 50.06 -0.33 -1.70
CA GLU A 562 51.02 0.57 -1.04
C GLU A 562 50.38 1.31 0.13
N LEU A 563 49.23 1.97 -0.10
CA LEU A 563 48.54 2.74 0.92
C LEU A 563 47.99 1.85 2.06
N LEU A 564 47.48 0.66 1.75
CA LEU A 564 47.06 -0.31 2.77
C LEU A 564 48.26 -0.83 3.57
N SER A 565 49.41 -1.06 2.94
CA SER A 565 50.66 -1.44 3.60
C SER A 565 51.14 -0.36 4.57
N GLU A 566 51.10 0.92 4.17
CA GLU A 566 51.42 2.07 5.03
C GLU A 566 50.49 2.16 6.26
N LYS A 567 49.24 1.72 6.12
CA LYS A 567 48.26 1.61 7.21
C LYS A 567 48.49 0.38 8.12
N GLY A 568 49.48 -0.47 7.83
CA GLY A 568 49.87 -1.61 8.66
C GLY A 568 49.18 -2.94 8.32
N TYR A 569 48.55 -3.06 7.15
CA TYR A 569 47.95 -4.33 6.71
C TYR A 569 49.05 -5.34 6.32
N GLY A 570 48.91 -6.59 6.77
CA GLY A 570 49.89 -7.64 6.48
C GLY A 570 49.83 -8.13 5.03
N LEU A 571 50.98 -8.15 4.33
CA LEU A 571 51.07 -8.44 2.89
C LEU A 571 51.03 -9.93 2.50
N ASP A 572 51.17 -10.83 3.47
CA ASP A 572 51.28 -12.29 3.25
C ASP A 572 50.23 -13.09 4.05
N VAL A 573 49.14 -12.43 4.46
CA VAL A 573 48.06 -13.06 5.22
C VAL A 573 47.09 -13.74 4.25
N PRO A 574 46.79 -15.04 4.39
CA PRO A 574 45.81 -15.71 3.55
C PRO A 574 44.35 -15.33 3.89
N ASP A 575 43.47 -15.41 2.89
CA ASP A 575 42.02 -15.33 3.06
C ASP A 575 41.40 -16.65 3.58
N GLY A 576 40.06 -16.69 3.69
CA GLY A 576 39.31 -17.85 4.19
C GLY A 576 39.47 -19.12 3.34
N ASP A 577 39.85 -18.99 2.06
CA ASP A 577 40.11 -20.10 1.14
C ASP A 577 41.61 -20.46 1.06
N GLY A 578 42.43 -19.78 1.84
CA GLY A 578 43.88 -19.97 1.89
C GLY A 578 44.64 -19.28 0.76
N TYR A 579 44.03 -18.34 0.02
CA TYR A 579 44.73 -17.54 -0.98
C TYR A 579 45.42 -16.35 -0.33
N THR A 580 46.70 -16.16 -0.59
CA THR A 580 47.39 -14.92 -0.24
C THR A 580 47.15 -13.84 -1.30
N PRO A 581 47.39 -12.54 -0.99
CA PRO A 581 47.29 -11.47 -1.98
C PRO A 581 48.15 -11.75 -3.23
N LEU A 582 49.33 -12.36 -3.04
CA LEU A 582 50.22 -12.76 -4.13
C LEU A 582 49.58 -13.84 -5.02
N MET A 583 48.86 -14.81 -4.45
CA MET A 583 48.17 -15.83 -5.24
C MET A 583 47.04 -15.22 -6.07
N LEU A 584 46.28 -14.27 -5.52
CA LEU A 584 45.21 -13.61 -6.26
C LEU A 584 45.77 -12.76 -7.42
N ALA A 585 46.82 -11.99 -7.18
CA ALA A 585 47.52 -11.26 -8.24
C ALA A 585 48.07 -12.20 -9.33
N ALA A 586 48.52 -13.40 -8.95
CA ALA A 586 49.03 -14.39 -9.88
C ALA A 586 47.92 -15.00 -10.77
N ILE A 587 46.76 -15.29 -10.19
CA ILE A 587 45.58 -15.82 -10.90
C ILE A 587 45.07 -14.82 -11.93
N GLU A 588 45.07 -13.53 -11.60
CA GLU A 588 44.63 -12.45 -12.51
C GLU A 588 45.75 -11.96 -13.46
N GLY A 589 46.92 -12.59 -13.41
CA GLY A 589 48.04 -12.31 -14.32
C GLY A 589 48.74 -10.96 -14.08
N HIS A 590 48.56 -10.35 -12.91
CA HIS A 590 49.09 -9.03 -12.57
C HIS A 590 50.58 -9.06 -12.19
N GLY A 591 51.45 -9.20 -13.20
CA GLY A 591 52.90 -9.31 -13.02
C GLY A 591 53.53 -8.21 -12.16
N LYS A 592 53.19 -6.93 -12.37
CA LYS A 592 53.71 -5.80 -11.57
C LYS A 592 53.31 -5.88 -10.10
N MET A 593 52.09 -6.34 -9.81
CA MET A 593 51.61 -6.55 -8.44
C MET A 593 52.36 -7.72 -7.79
N CYS A 594 52.59 -8.81 -8.53
CA CYS A 594 53.42 -9.91 -8.05
C CYS A 594 54.86 -9.46 -7.75
N GLU A 595 55.49 -8.66 -8.62
CA GLU A 595 56.82 -8.08 -8.37
C GLU A 595 56.82 -7.23 -7.09
N PHE A 596 55.82 -6.36 -6.93
CA PHE A 596 55.67 -5.54 -5.74
C PHE A 596 55.55 -6.39 -4.47
N LEU A 597 54.63 -7.34 -4.42
CA LEU A 597 54.41 -8.20 -3.24
C LEU A 597 55.63 -9.08 -2.92
N ILE A 598 56.30 -9.63 -3.95
CA ILE A 598 57.53 -10.43 -3.78
C ILE A 598 58.67 -9.58 -3.20
N SER A 599 58.85 -8.36 -3.69
CA SER A 599 59.89 -7.44 -3.19
C SER A 599 59.68 -7.05 -1.72
N HIS A 600 58.42 -7.11 -1.25
CA HIS A 600 58.04 -6.88 0.15
C HIS A 600 57.97 -8.18 0.98
N GLY A 601 58.53 -9.29 0.49
CA GLY A 601 58.74 -10.50 1.28
C GLY A 601 57.60 -11.53 1.23
N ALA A 602 56.63 -11.41 0.33
CA ALA A 602 55.56 -12.39 0.18
C ALA A 602 56.08 -13.81 -0.10
N ASN A 603 55.41 -14.83 0.45
CA ASN A 603 55.88 -16.21 0.41
C ASN A 603 55.49 -16.93 -0.89
N CYS A 604 56.44 -17.08 -1.81
CA CYS A 604 56.22 -17.77 -3.09
C CYS A 604 56.02 -19.30 -2.99
N ASN A 605 56.28 -19.91 -1.83
CA ASN A 605 56.15 -21.35 -1.61
C ASN A 605 54.83 -21.73 -0.93
N ALA A 606 53.97 -20.75 -0.61
CA ALA A 606 52.68 -21.01 -0.01
C ALA A 606 51.82 -21.88 -0.95
N LYS A 607 50.97 -22.71 -0.35
CA LYS A 607 49.95 -23.50 -1.05
C LYS A 607 48.57 -23.07 -0.56
N ASN A 608 47.62 -22.96 -1.47
CA ASN A 608 46.24 -22.64 -1.08
C ASN A 608 45.55 -23.84 -0.42
N GLY A 609 44.29 -23.66 0.03
CA GLY A 609 43.50 -24.73 0.64
C GLY A 609 43.29 -25.97 -0.25
N LYS A 610 43.49 -25.85 -1.57
CA LYS A 610 43.43 -26.94 -2.56
C LYS A 610 44.79 -27.60 -2.83
N GLY A 611 45.84 -27.20 -2.12
CA GLY A 611 47.21 -27.73 -2.27
C GLY A 611 47.95 -27.26 -3.53
N LYS A 612 47.39 -26.32 -4.31
CA LYS A 612 48.03 -25.76 -5.51
C LYS A 612 49.13 -24.80 -5.11
N THR A 613 50.27 -24.87 -5.80
CA THR A 613 51.38 -23.93 -5.62
C THR A 613 51.09 -22.62 -6.34
N LEU A 614 51.81 -21.56 -5.97
CA LEU A 614 51.72 -20.27 -6.64
C LEU A 614 51.99 -20.37 -8.15
N LEU A 615 52.91 -21.25 -8.58
CA LEU A 615 53.22 -21.45 -10.00
C LEU A 615 52.07 -22.16 -10.75
N ASP A 616 51.33 -23.05 -10.09
CA ASP A 616 50.17 -23.75 -10.68
C ASP A 616 48.98 -22.81 -10.91
N LEU A 617 48.94 -21.67 -10.20
CA LEU A 617 47.88 -20.68 -10.25
C LEU A 617 48.21 -19.51 -11.18
N ALA A 618 49.49 -19.27 -11.45
CA ALA A 618 49.94 -18.09 -12.15
C ALA A 618 49.65 -18.15 -13.66
N VAL A 619 49.19 -17.05 -14.24
CA VAL A 619 48.96 -16.91 -15.68
C VAL A 619 49.68 -15.68 -16.25
N GLY A 620 49.93 -15.69 -17.55
CA GLY A 620 50.44 -14.53 -18.29
C GLY A 620 51.77 -13.97 -17.74
N ASP A 621 51.82 -12.65 -17.55
CA ASP A 621 53.02 -11.97 -17.07
C ASP A 621 53.38 -12.35 -15.62
N ALA A 622 52.39 -12.65 -14.78
CA ALA A 622 52.64 -13.09 -13.41
C ALA A 622 53.40 -14.41 -13.35
N GLU A 623 53.08 -15.37 -14.22
CA GLU A 623 53.78 -16.65 -14.30
C GLU A 623 55.28 -16.45 -14.61
N LYS A 624 55.58 -15.52 -15.53
CA LYS A 624 56.97 -15.18 -15.88
C LYS A 624 57.72 -14.60 -14.69
N VAL A 625 57.10 -13.67 -13.96
CA VAL A 625 57.65 -13.05 -12.74
C VAL A 625 57.92 -14.10 -11.67
N ILE A 626 56.94 -14.94 -11.38
CA ILE A 626 57.02 -15.98 -10.35
C ILE A 626 58.09 -17.01 -10.70
N ARG A 627 58.14 -17.47 -11.97
CA ARG A 627 59.16 -18.41 -12.43
C ARG A 627 60.58 -17.81 -12.39
N ASN A 628 60.71 -16.52 -12.66
CA ASN A 628 61.99 -15.81 -12.51
C ASN A 628 62.46 -15.85 -11.04
N GLU A 629 61.58 -15.48 -10.11
CA GLU A 629 61.91 -15.42 -8.69
C GLU A 629 62.22 -16.81 -8.12
N LEU A 630 61.42 -17.84 -8.47
CA LEU A 630 61.69 -19.21 -8.05
C LEU A 630 63.05 -19.72 -8.60
N SER A 631 63.37 -19.41 -9.85
CA SER A 631 64.67 -19.77 -10.45
C SER A 631 65.83 -19.05 -9.76
N ARG A 632 65.64 -17.77 -9.41
CA ARG A 632 66.60 -16.95 -8.65
C ARG A 632 66.89 -17.56 -7.28
N ARG A 633 65.84 -17.83 -6.48
CA ARG A 633 65.98 -18.47 -5.17
C ARG A 633 66.60 -19.86 -5.25
N PHE A 634 66.26 -20.64 -6.28
CA PHE A 634 66.79 -21.98 -6.50
C PHE A 634 68.32 -21.97 -6.70
N VAL A 635 68.84 -21.11 -7.59
CA VAL A 635 70.28 -21.06 -7.86
C VAL A 635 71.09 -20.48 -6.69
N ILE A 636 70.50 -19.57 -5.90
CA ILE A 636 71.15 -19.00 -4.70
C ILE A 636 71.24 -20.04 -3.58
N LYS A 637 70.14 -20.76 -3.30
CA LYS A 637 70.12 -21.86 -2.33
C LYS A 637 71.14 -22.94 -2.71
N GLY A 638 71.25 -23.21 -4.01
CA GLY A 638 72.15 -24.18 -4.58
C GLY A 638 71.66 -25.62 -4.43
N SER A 639 72.20 -26.50 -5.27
CA SER A 639 71.91 -27.94 -5.23
C SER A 639 73.11 -28.76 -5.67
N THR A 640 73.06 -30.07 -5.42
CA THR A 640 74.07 -30.99 -5.93
C THR A 640 73.78 -31.26 -7.41
N VAL A 641 74.78 -31.03 -8.25
CA VAL A 641 74.73 -31.35 -9.68
C VAL A 641 75.91 -32.23 -10.05
N MET A 642 75.74 -33.03 -11.10
CA MET A 642 76.78 -33.89 -11.62
C MET A 642 77.62 -33.14 -12.64
N LYS A 643 78.86 -32.84 -12.27
CA LYS A 643 79.78 -32.10 -13.14
C LYS A 643 80.54 -33.05 -14.06
N HIS A 644 80.56 -32.76 -15.36
CA HIS A 644 81.43 -33.45 -16.29
C HIS A 644 82.87 -32.90 -16.28
N THR A 645 83.84 -33.80 -16.43
CA THR A 645 85.26 -33.45 -16.56
C THR A 645 85.76 -33.63 -17.98
N LYS A 646 86.84 -32.92 -18.34
CA LYS A 646 87.54 -33.03 -19.62
C LYS A 646 86.62 -32.95 -20.86
N GLY A 647 85.61 -32.07 -20.83
CA GLY A 647 84.68 -31.87 -21.94
C GLY A 647 83.85 -33.12 -22.31
N GLY A 648 83.50 -33.96 -21.33
CA GLY A 648 82.66 -35.14 -21.49
C GLY A 648 83.41 -36.48 -21.56
N LYS A 649 84.75 -36.46 -21.51
CA LYS A 649 85.60 -37.67 -21.63
C LYS A 649 85.81 -38.44 -20.32
N GLY A 650 85.43 -37.88 -19.17
CA GLY A 650 85.61 -38.48 -17.85
C GLY A 650 84.28 -38.76 -17.14
N LYS A 651 84.32 -39.57 -16.07
CA LYS A 651 83.15 -39.84 -15.22
C LYS A 651 82.62 -38.53 -14.61
N THR A 652 81.30 -38.45 -14.49
CA THR A 652 80.61 -37.39 -13.75
C THR A 652 80.91 -37.52 -12.26
N HIS A 653 80.87 -36.40 -11.54
CA HIS A 653 81.06 -36.40 -10.10
C HIS A 653 80.24 -35.28 -9.46
N GLY A 654 79.66 -35.58 -8.30
CA GLY A 654 78.79 -34.66 -7.57
C GLY A 654 79.53 -33.40 -7.10
N LYS A 655 78.88 -32.26 -7.30
CA LYS A 655 79.32 -30.95 -6.82
C LYS A 655 78.11 -30.14 -6.36
N GLY A 656 78.20 -29.57 -5.15
CA GLY A 656 77.30 -28.49 -4.76
C GLY A 656 77.59 -27.26 -5.61
N LEU A 657 76.60 -26.87 -6.40
CA LEU A 657 76.59 -25.69 -7.25
C LEU A 657 75.69 -24.64 -6.62
N LYS A 658 76.13 -23.39 -6.58
CA LYS A 658 75.33 -22.26 -6.09
C LYS A 658 75.77 -20.94 -6.71
N MET A 659 74.85 -19.99 -6.82
CA MET A 659 75.11 -18.59 -7.16
C MET A 659 75.35 -17.77 -5.90
N LEU A 660 76.34 -16.89 -5.93
CA LEU A 660 76.60 -15.91 -4.88
C LEU A 660 75.93 -14.59 -5.28
N GLU A 661 74.72 -14.36 -4.73
CA GLU A 661 73.78 -13.29 -5.07
C GLU A 661 74.46 -11.92 -5.27
N ALA A 662 75.19 -11.42 -4.26
CA ALA A 662 75.83 -10.10 -4.29
C ALA A 662 76.93 -9.92 -5.34
N SER A 663 77.41 -11.00 -5.97
CA SER A 663 78.54 -10.97 -6.91
C SER A 663 78.22 -11.50 -8.30
N GLY A 664 77.06 -12.13 -8.50
CA GLY A 664 76.73 -12.79 -9.77
C GLY A 664 77.64 -13.97 -10.12
N VAL A 665 78.38 -14.51 -9.14
CA VAL A 665 79.40 -15.53 -9.37
C VAL A 665 78.84 -16.93 -9.11
N LEU A 666 79.08 -17.84 -10.05
CA LEU A 666 78.76 -19.26 -9.92
C LEU A 666 79.91 -19.99 -9.22
N SER A 667 79.60 -20.70 -8.14
CA SER A 667 80.57 -21.44 -7.34
C SER A 667 80.23 -22.93 -7.31
N TRP A 668 81.22 -23.79 -7.60
CA TRP A 668 81.09 -25.24 -7.37
C TRP A 668 82.19 -25.80 -6.46
N GLY A 669 81.77 -26.32 -5.30
CA GLY A 669 82.65 -26.88 -4.26
C GLY A 669 83.27 -25.86 -3.31
N LYS A 670 84.18 -26.31 -2.43
CA LYS A 670 84.67 -25.56 -1.26
C LYS A 670 85.81 -24.55 -1.54
N SER A 671 86.28 -24.41 -2.77
CA SER A 671 87.47 -23.60 -3.08
C SER A 671 87.11 -22.35 -3.85
N VAL A 672 87.59 -21.19 -3.38
CA VAL A 672 87.42 -19.87 -4.03
C VAL A 672 87.95 -19.86 -5.46
N LYS A 673 88.93 -20.72 -5.80
CA LYS A 673 89.45 -20.88 -7.17
C LYS A 673 88.43 -21.45 -8.17
N ARG A 674 87.23 -21.84 -7.71
CA ARG A 674 86.13 -22.41 -8.51
C ARG A 674 84.93 -21.47 -8.61
N ASN A 675 85.11 -20.24 -8.14
CA ASN A 675 84.20 -19.12 -8.34
C ASN A 675 84.43 -18.58 -9.74
N VAL A 676 83.40 -18.59 -10.59
CA VAL A 676 83.50 -18.12 -11.97
C VAL A 676 82.38 -17.17 -12.30
N VAL A 677 82.70 -16.16 -13.10
CA VAL A 677 81.70 -15.32 -13.73
C VAL A 677 81.21 -16.05 -14.98
N CYS A 678 79.90 -16.23 -15.07
CA CYS A 678 79.24 -16.84 -16.22
C CYS A 678 79.19 -15.82 -17.36
N LYS A 679 79.75 -16.17 -18.52
CA LYS A 679 79.63 -15.39 -19.75
C LYS A 679 78.37 -15.79 -20.52
N GLU A 680 78.18 -17.09 -20.73
CA GLU A 680 77.02 -17.65 -21.41
C GLU A 680 76.55 -18.90 -20.65
N VAL A 681 75.24 -19.13 -20.67
CA VAL A 681 74.63 -20.32 -20.09
C VAL A 681 73.47 -20.77 -20.96
N GLU A 682 73.45 -22.04 -21.32
CA GLU A 682 72.52 -22.62 -22.30
C GLU A 682 72.07 -24.02 -21.87
N ILE A 683 70.85 -24.39 -22.24
CA ILE A 683 70.32 -25.73 -22.04
C ILE A 683 70.98 -26.66 -23.07
N GLY A 684 71.33 -27.87 -22.65
CA GLY A 684 71.88 -28.91 -23.49
C GLY A 684 73.41 -28.92 -23.59
N MET A 685 73.88 -29.84 -24.43
CA MET A 685 75.30 -30.08 -24.70
C MET A 685 75.82 -29.21 -25.84
N SER A 686 77.11 -28.89 -25.83
CA SER A 686 77.75 -28.39 -27.05
C SER A 686 78.04 -29.51 -28.05
N GLN A 687 78.21 -29.14 -29.33
CA GLN A 687 78.61 -30.08 -30.37
C GLN A 687 79.92 -30.81 -30.04
N ARG A 688 80.89 -30.12 -29.42
CA ARG A 688 82.17 -30.71 -29.01
C ARG A 688 81.98 -31.77 -27.91
N PHE A 689 81.11 -31.50 -26.95
CA PHE A 689 80.77 -32.43 -25.87
C PHE A 689 80.07 -33.68 -26.41
N ARG A 690 79.10 -33.51 -27.31
CA ARG A 690 78.38 -34.61 -27.96
C ARG A 690 79.31 -35.54 -28.73
N ARG A 691 80.27 -35.00 -29.48
CA ARG A 691 81.29 -35.80 -30.20
C ARG A 691 82.19 -36.60 -29.24
N ASN A 692 82.59 -36.00 -28.12
CA ASN A 692 83.43 -36.67 -27.13
C ASN A 692 82.75 -37.85 -26.42
N ARG A 693 81.43 -37.82 -26.24
CA ARG A 693 80.64 -38.91 -25.65
C ARG A 693 80.42 -40.07 -26.64
N LYS A 694 80.06 -39.77 -27.90
CA LYS A 694 79.84 -40.78 -28.96
C LYS A 694 81.10 -41.61 -29.28
N GLY A 695 82.28 -40.99 -29.27
CA GLY A 695 83.55 -41.66 -29.63
C GLY A 695 84.10 -42.68 -28.62
N LYS A 696 83.43 -42.95 -27.50
CA LYS A 696 83.92 -43.87 -26.44
C LYS A 696 82.90 -44.92 -25.97
N GLY A 697 81.79 -45.10 -26.67
CA GLY A 697 80.77 -46.11 -26.31
C GLY A 697 80.02 -45.82 -25.01
N TYR A 698 80.06 -44.58 -24.51
CA TYR A 698 79.25 -44.17 -23.37
C TYR A 698 77.86 -43.75 -23.88
N ALA A 699 76.94 -44.71 -24.00
CA ALA A 699 75.53 -44.38 -24.13
C ALA A 699 75.10 -43.59 -22.87
N MET A 700 74.51 -42.41 -23.06
CA MET A 700 73.74 -41.73 -22.01
C MET A 700 72.32 -42.30 -22.07
N GLU A 701 71.67 -42.40 -20.94
CA GLU A 701 70.22 -42.61 -20.89
C GLU A 701 69.52 -41.32 -21.37
N GLU A 702 68.37 -41.42 -22.04
CA GLU A 702 67.65 -40.26 -22.60
C GLU A 702 67.33 -39.20 -21.51
N GLU A 703 67.00 -39.65 -20.29
CA GLU A 703 66.75 -38.78 -19.14
C GLU A 703 68.00 -37.98 -18.69
N GLU A 704 69.21 -38.55 -18.85
CA GLU A 704 70.45 -37.83 -18.55
C GLU A 704 70.76 -36.75 -19.61
N GLU A 705 70.27 -36.88 -20.84
CA GLU A 705 70.48 -35.89 -21.91
C GLU A 705 69.64 -34.62 -21.73
N GLU A 706 68.40 -34.78 -21.23
CA GLU A 706 67.47 -33.66 -21.01
C GLU A 706 67.86 -32.78 -19.82
N GLY A 707 68.54 -33.35 -18.81
CA GLY A 707 68.97 -32.62 -17.60
C GLY A 707 70.29 -31.85 -17.71
N ILE A 708 70.89 -31.75 -18.90
CA ILE A 708 72.21 -31.13 -19.10
C ILE A 708 72.08 -29.63 -19.36
N PHE A 709 72.91 -28.84 -18.70
CA PHE A 709 73.14 -27.45 -19.10
C PHE A 709 74.64 -27.13 -19.16
N ARG A 710 74.97 -26.16 -20.01
CA ARG A 710 76.32 -25.71 -20.30
C ARG A 710 76.54 -24.32 -19.74
N VAL A 711 77.67 -24.13 -19.08
CA VAL A 711 78.15 -22.81 -18.64
C VAL A 711 79.48 -22.52 -19.32
N VAL A 712 79.56 -21.35 -19.96
CA VAL A 712 80.79 -20.78 -20.49
C VAL A 712 81.24 -19.68 -19.54
N THR A 713 82.45 -19.81 -19.03
CA THR A 713 83.06 -18.81 -18.14
C THR A 713 83.66 -17.66 -18.93
N THR A 714 83.90 -16.52 -18.28
CA THR A 714 84.63 -15.38 -18.89
C THR A 714 86.04 -15.73 -19.39
N ALA A 715 86.64 -16.79 -18.84
CA ALA A 715 87.90 -17.37 -19.31
C ALA A 715 87.74 -18.31 -20.54
N ASN A 716 86.58 -18.27 -21.21
CA ASN A 716 86.18 -19.16 -22.32
C ASN A 716 86.31 -20.66 -22.01
N LYS A 717 86.27 -21.04 -20.73
CA LYS A 717 86.20 -22.45 -20.32
C LYS A 717 84.75 -22.90 -20.29
N GLU A 718 84.51 -24.02 -20.92
CA GLU A 718 83.20 -24.65 -21.03
C GLU A 718 83.06 -25.79 -20.01
N VAL A 719 81.95 -25.78 -19.28
CA VAL A 719 81.62 -26.77 -18.26
C VAL A 719 80.18 -27.23 -18.44
N HIS A 720 79.97 -28.55 -18.38
CA HIS A 720 78.64 -29.17 -18.43
C HIS A 720 78.26 -29.75 -17.08
N PHE A 721 77.02 -29.53 -16.70
CA PHE A 721 76.41 -30.04 -15.49
C PHE A 721 75.14 -30.81 -15.84
N VAL A 722 74.89 -31.90 -15.13
CA VAL A 722 73.62 -32.65 -15.17
C VAL A 722 72.92 -32.43 -13.83
N CYS A 723 71.65 -32.06 -13.86
CA CYS A 723 70.85 -31.85 -12.67
C CYS A 723 69.83 -32.98 -12.47
N GLU A 724 69.43 -33.22 -11.22
CA GLU A 724 68.54 -34.34 -10.82
C GLU A 724 67.06 -34.13 -11.22
N GLY A 725 66.73 -33.07 -11.97
CA GLY A 725 65.35 -32.69 -12.32
C GLY A 725 65.05 -32.62 -13.82
N GLY A 726 65.86 -33.29 -14.65
CA GLY A 726 65.69 -33.30 -16.11
C GLY A 726 65.67 -31.91 -16.73
N LEU A 727 64.92 -31.73 -17.81
CA LEU A 727 64.82 -30.47 -18.55
C LEU A 727 64.38 -29.29 -17.67
N VAL A 728 63.39 -29.51 -16.79
CA VAL A 728 62.87 -28.46 -15.89
C VAL A 728 63.95 -27.97 -14.93
N GLY A 729 64.74 -28.89 -14.37
CA GLY A 729 65.88 -28.54 -13.52
C GLY A 729 66.95 -27.74 -14.26
N ALA A 730 67.23 -28.11 -15.52
CA ALA A 730 68.19 -27.42 -16.37
C ALA A 730 67.71 -26.01 -16.74
N GLU A 731 66.42 -25.86 -17.06
CA GLU A 731 65.76 -24.58 -17.31
C GLU A 731 65.85 -23.64 -16.11
N MET A 732 65.54 -24.13 -14.89
CA MET A 732 65.64 -23.33 -13.66
C MET A 732 67.08 -22.86 -13.41
N TRP A 733 68.07 -23.73 -13.61
CA TRP A 733 69.49 -23.36 -13.49
C TRP A 733 69.90 -22.29 -14.50
N VAL A 734 69.60 -22.49 -15.78
CA VAL A 734 69.95 -21.56 -16.86
C VAL A 734 69.27 -20.21 -16.65
N ARG A 735 67.97 -20.21 -16.32
CA ARG A 735 67.18 -19.01 -16.07
C ARG A 735 67.67 -18.24 -14.84
N GLY A 736 67.87 -18.93 -13.72
CA GLY A 736 68.36 -18.32 -12.48
C GLY A 736 69.77 -17.75 -12.63
N ILE A 737 70.69 -18.47 -13.29
CA ILE A 737 72.05 -17.96 -13.56
C ILE A 737 71.98 -16.69 -14.41
N ARG A 738 71.17 -16.66 -15.49
CA ARG A 738 71.01 -15.47 -16.33
C ARG A 738 70.49 -14.27 -15.53
N LEU A 739 69.48 -14.47 -14.71
CA LEU A 739 68.87 -13.42 -13.89
C LEU A 739 69.88 -12.83 -12.89
N VAL A 740 70.48 -13.68 -12.05
CA VAL A 740 71.44 -13.23 -11.02
C VAL A 740 72.70 -12.62 -11.64
N THR A 741 73.16 -13.14 -12.78
CA THR A 741 74.31 -12.56 -13.50
C THR A 741 73.96 -11.19 -14.11
N ARG A 742 72.76 -11.04 -14.67
CA ARG A 742 72.30 -9.77 -15.23
C ARG A 742 72.13 -8.71 -14.15
N GLU A 743 71.51 -9.05 -13.02
CA GLU A 743 71.36 -8.15 -11.85
C GLU A 743 72.73 -7.66 -11.35
N ALA A 744 73.72 -8.56 -11.25
CA ALA A 744 75.07 -8.21 -10.80
C ALA A 744 75.84 -7.30 -11.78
N ILE A 745 75.54 -7.37 -13.08
CA ILE A 745 76.20 -6.57 -14.13
C ILE A 745 75.50 -5.22 -14.34
N CYS A 746 74.18 -5.20 -14.33
CA CYS A 746 73.37 -4.03 -14.68
C CYS A 746 72.88 -3.22 -13.46
N GLY A 747 73.04 -3.74 -12.24
CA GLY A 747 72.38 -3.20 -11.05
C GLY A 747 70.89 -3.60 -11.00
N THR A 748 70.28 -3.48 -9.81
CA THR A 748 68.89 -3.88 -9.50
C THR A 748 67.78 -3.09 -10.22
N GLN A 749 68.11 -2.28 -11.23
CA GLN A 749 67.13 -1.49 -11.99
C GLN A 749 67.17 -1.86 -13.48
N CYS A 750 66.45 -2.93 -13.85
CA CYS A 750 66.00 -3.22 -15.22
C CYS A 750 64.72 -4.02 -15.19
#